data_AF-A0A2S7PV02-F1
#
_entry.id   AF-A0A2S7PV02-F1
#
_cell.length_a   1.000
_cell.length_b   1.000
_cell.length_c   1.000
_cell.angle_alpha   90.00
_cell.angle_beta   90.00
_cell.angle_gamma   90.00
#
_symmetry.space_group_name_H-M   'P 1'
#
loop_
_entity.id
_entity.type
_entity.pdbx_description
1 polymer ?
#
loop_
_entity_poly.entity_id
_entity_poly.type
_entity_poly.pdbx_seq_one_letter_code
_entity_poly.pdbx_strand_id
1 'polypeptide(L)'
;MRWYGLAAAKTQLEVHPDVKMVILTDNATIGGTWAKDRLYPGLKTNNLYGALEFSDFPMTTETYGVKPREYMPGTTVYKYLTDYAMHFNIYDKVRYETRVLSAKHVDAGGWVLTVSKEVKGKGSETSTIFASKLIVATGHTAEEFVPNLPGREKFNVPFFHMKHLPKMQDTFKTAKSVCVFGGAKSAYDAAYTYASRGIHVDWVIRESGHGPGWMSNSYVSPFKLWVERLTKVRFLTFMSPCIWGDNDGFGTIRNWLCKSTIGRFISSRFWRVLQADIVTDVKWDAHPETAKLRPWSDVKYTGTMLSILNYETDILELVRNGTISVHIGDIKDMAGNKLSLSNGEVITTDAFIAATGWKHTSSIKLLPGDSDTELPEPIGSSEPSSYTTKADNEIFSKFPMLSQRPEPRAMGIVKPTEGTLDEQRDPYKLYRFMIPPVFASSRDIAYVGALTSVSLPDTAQTQALWVTAFFNHSIPIPSDITYQTVLHSRFGKWRYPYRFGARYPDFLFDTLPYIDMLLKDMRLRIHRKSNSFWELFEPYTLKDYKGLVDEWKESIKEVEIEGSHKPDFTLGSTEGAESSSSSIKLVKMVLIPTDIKTPLPNHDRATTPDSTIADHDPPPYTPFDSPLPTPQFPPSALASSSSSSSPSSSTPNIPTSKAVSSSGAISLLGPLRILESVSGSSSITLAQHVTVEGPLKSSSKIVLGDDVLVQGGIKGSSSILLDGGEGKGAVRVGESVRASGGVEFRGDVWVKGDVSASGKVLLEGVGGVVRVGGKVNSSSGVTVRGNVQLGDVVCSGKIVVEGGGKEWMVVDGDMSSKGGAVIDRDVQVCKNFSAKGNVSINGRLLVKGDLTVWGHVKIQKGSELIVNGMRTVHGKLEQL
;
A
#
# COMPACT_ATOMS: atom_id res chain seq x y z
N MET A 1 -4.95 -2.34 0.29
CA MET A 1 -3.52 -2.71 0.06
C MET A 1 -2.57 -1.77 0.82
N ARG A 2 -1.50 -2.27 1.46
CA ARG A 2 -0.39 -1.50 2.11
C ARG A 2 0.96 -2.24 1.95
N TRP A 3 2.03 -1.85 2.66
CA TRP A 3 3.42 -2.40 2.52
C TRP A 3 3.53 -3.84 2.00
N TYR A 4 3.04 -4.84 2.73
CA TYR A 4 3.13 -6.26 2.32
C TYR A 4 2.57 -6.56 0.93
N GLY A 5 1.41 -5.99 0.58
CA GLY A 5 0.83 -6.14 -0.75
C GLY A 5 1.62 -5.38 -1.80
N LEU A 6 2.11 -4.18 -1.48
CA LEU A 6 2.92 -3.35 -2.39
C LEU A 6 4.26 -4.00 -2.71
N ALA A 7 4.95 -4.53 -1.69
CA ALA A 7 6.18 -5.30 -1.86
C ALA A 7 5.92 -6.56 -2.71
N ALA A 8 4.87 -7.34 -2.40
CA ALA A 8 4.52 -8.53 -3.17
C ALA A 8 4.23 -8.20 -4.64
N ALA A 9 3.47 -7.14 -4.92
CA ALA A 9 3.21 -6.68 -6.28
C ALA A 9 4.49 -6.19 -6.98
N LYS A 10 5.33 -5.40 -6.30
CA LYS A 10 6.60 -4.89 -6.85
C LYS A 10 7.54 -6.03 -7.21
N THR A 11 7.80 -6.96 -6.28
CA THR A 11 8.72 -8.08 -6.51
C THR A 11 8.20 -9.06 -7.57
N GLN A 12 6.89 -9.31 -7.63
CA GLN A 12 6.29 -10.11 -8.70
C GLN A 12 6.48 -9.45 -10.09
N LEU A 13 6.30 -8.13 -10.22
CA LEU A 13 6.55 -7.39 -11.48
C LEU A 13 8.05 -7.31 -11.82
N GLU A 14 8.92 -7.23 -10.82
CA GLU A 14 10.38 -7.13 -10.97
C GLU A 14 11.06 -8.46 -11.32
N VAL A 15 10.46 -9.59 -10.95
CA VAL A 15 10.90 -10.94 -11.34
C VAL A 15 10.16 -11.44 -12.59
N HIS A 16 8.91 -11.02 -12.81
CA HIS A 16 8.09 -11.40 -13.95
C HIS A 16 7.43 -10.16 -14.61
N PRO A 17 8.15 -9.42 -15.48
CA PRO A 17 7.62 -8.20 -16.11
C PRO A 17 6.28 -8.40 -16.83
N ASP A 18 6.09 -9.56 -17.46
CA ASP A 18 4.89 -9.91 -18.23
C ASP A 18 3.71 -10.43 -17.38
N VAL A 19 3.81 -10.42 -16.04
CA VAL A 19 2.78 -11.01 -15.17
C VAL A 19 1.45 -10.26 -15.26
N LYS A 20 0.41 -10.98 -15.69
CA LYS A 20 -0.98 -10.51 -15.70
C LYS A 20 -1.53 -10.50 -14.27
N MET A 21 -1.35 -9.36 -13.60
CA MET A 21 -1.72 -9.13 -12.21
C MET A 21 -2.95 -8.22 -12.10
N VAL A 22 -3.88 -8.61 -11.23
CA VAL A 22 -4.94 -7.75 -10.69
C VAL A 22 -4.85 -7.75 -9.16
N ILE A 23 -5.03 -6.58 -8.55
CA ILE A 23 -5.07 -6.40 -7.10
C ILE A 23 -6.48 -5.96 -6.72
N LEU A 24 -7.02 -6.54 -5.64
CA LEU A 24 -8.38 -6.28 -5.18
C LEU A 24 -8.30 -5.64 -3.79
N THR A 25 -9.09 -4.59 -3.54
CA THR A 25 -9.15 -3.91 -2.24
C THR A 25 -10.54 -3.32 -2.02
N ASP A 26 -11.07 -3.44 -0.81
CA ASP A 26 -12.39 -2.94 -0.43
C ASP A 26 -12.39 -1.43 -0.07
N ASN A 27 -11.25 -0.91 0.40
CA ASN A 27 -11.01 0.54 0.46
C ASN A 27 -11.27 1.25 -0.89
N ALA A 28 -11.71 2.51 -0.83
CA ALA A 28 -11.78 3.41 -1.98
C ALA A 28 -10.41 3.96 -2.44
N THR A 29 -9.37 3.88 -1.58
CA THR A 29 -8.00 4.33 -1.92
C THR A 29 -6.91 3.38 -1.40
N ILE A 30 -5.71 3.51 -1.97
CA ILE A 30 -4.52 2.73 -1.59
C ILE A 30 -3.98 3.18 -0.21
N GLY A 31 -3.11 2.37 0.42
CA GLY A 31 -2.53 2.65 1.75
C GLY A 31 -3.12 1.82 2.89
N GLY A 32 -4.27 1.15 2.69
CA GLY A 32 -4.83 0.16 3.61
C GLY A 32 -5.34 0.81 4.89
N THR A 33 -4.59 0.68 5.99
CA THR A 33 -4.83 1.46 7.22
C THR A 33 -4.60 2.96 7.02
N TRP A 34 -3.77 3.33 6.05
CA TRP A 34 -3.41 4.71 5.70
C TRP A 34 -4.13 5.21 4.44
N ALA A 35 -5.24 4.58 4.06
CA ALA A 35 -6.08 5.07 2.97
C ALA A 35 -6.71 6.44 3.33
N LYS A 36 -6.90 7.30 2.32
CA LYS A 36 -7.31 8.70 2.47
C LYS A 36 -8.60 8.85 3.31
N ASP A 37 -9.54 7.93 3.11
CA ASP A 37 -10.83 7.82 3.81
C ASP A 37 -10.73 7.32 5.27
N ARG A 38 -9.56 6.84 5.69
CA ARG A 38 -9.25 6.34 7.04
C ARG A 38 -8.33 7.28 7.84
N LEU A 39 -7.88 8.40 7.27
CA LEU A 39 -7.04 9.38 7.95
C LEU A 39 -7.87 10.34 8.82
N TYR A 40 -7.50 10.51 10.09
CA TYR A 40 -8.09 11.49 11.01
C TYR A 40 -7.05 12.55 11.44
N PRO A 41 -7.47 13.73 11.91
CA PRO A 41 -6.55 14.79 12.32
C PRO A 41 -5.58 14.33 13.42
N GLY A 42 -4.30 14.66 13.30
CA GLY A 42 -3.26 14.29 14.27
C GLY A 42 -2.69 12.87 14.11
N LEU A 43 -3.25 12.01 13.25
CA LEU A 43 -2.73 10.67 12.97
C LEU A 43 -1.28 10.72 12.47
N LYS A 44 -0.36 10.14 13.25
CA LYS A 44 1.09 10.02 12.98
C LYS A 44 1.58 8.59 13.21
N THR A 45 2.67 8.20 12.57
CA THR A 45 3.34 6.90 12.78
C THR A 45 3.93 6.76 14.18
N ASN A 46 3.93 5.54 14.75
CA ASN A 46 4.73 5.26 15.95
C ASN A 46 6.23 5.38 15.65
N ASN A 47 6.65 4.94 14.45
CA ASN A 47 8.03 4.99 14.01
C ASN A 47 8.45 6.40 13.58
N LEU A 48 9.70 6.77 13.83
CA LEU A 48 10.33 7.98 13.28
C LEU A 48 10.72 7.82 11.80
N TYR A 49 10.97 8.94 11.13
CA TYR A 49 11.50 9.02 9.75
C TYR A 49 12.73 8.11 9.52
N GLY A 50 12.78 7.46 8.35
CA GLY A 50 13.84 6.50 7.98
C GLY A 50 13.64 5.07 8.52
N ALA A 51 12.44 4.72 8.99
CA ALA A 51 12.09 3.36 9.46
C ALA A 51 10.86 2.72 8.81
N LEU A 52 10.13 3.44 7.94
CA LEU A 52 8.94 2.95 7.22
C LEU A 52 8.99 3.11 5.69
N GLU A 53 10.14 3.54 5.17
CA GLU A 53 10.44 3.51 3.73
C GLU A 53 10.73 2.08 3.24
N PHE A 54 10.84 1.89 1.93
CA PHE A 54 11.34 0.67 1.29
C PHE A 54 12.81 0.88 0.88
N SER A 55 13.61 -0.19 0.86
CA SER A 55 15.05 -0.13 0.59
C SER A 55 15.43 0.40 -0.81
N ASP A 56 14.48 0.36 -1.74
CA ASP A 56 14.59 0.77 -3.15
C ASP A 56 13.91 2.12 -3.44
N PHE A 57 13.10 2.66 -2.53
CA PHE A 57 12.33 3.89 -2.72
C PHE A 57 12.38 4.76 -1.44
N PRO A 58 13.48 5.49 -1.20
CA PRO A 58 13.67 6.26 0.03
C PRO A 58 12.66 7.42 0.15
N MET A 59 12.25 7.70 1.38
CA MET A 59 11.43 8.86 1.71
C MET A 59 12.36 10.06 1.95
N THR A 60 12.43 11.01 1.03
CA THR A 60 13.26 12.22 1.16
C THR A 60 12.52 13.38 1.84
N THR A 61 13.24 14.19 2.63
CA THR A 61 12.66 15.37 3.30
C THR A 61 12.12 16.39 2.29
N GLU A 62 12.76 16.51 1.13
CA GLU A 62 12.42 17.43 0.05
C GLU A 62 11.09 17.07 -0.63
N THR A 63 10.76 15.78 -0.76
CA THR A 63 9.51 15.31 -1.40
C THR A 63 8.37 15.12 -0.41
N TYR A 64 8.66 14.83 0.86
CA TYR A 64 7.68 14.39 1.85
C TYR A 64 7.50 15.33 3.05
N GLY A 65 8.37 16.34 3.21
CA GLY A 65 8.27 17.38 4.25
C GLY A 65 8.60 16.93 5.67
N VAL A 66 9.02 15.67 5.87
CA VAL A 66 9.36 15.10 7.18
C VAL A 66 10.87 15.07 7.36
N LYS A 67 11.35 15.53 8.51
CA LYS A 67 12.77 15.61 8.87
C LYS A 67 13.23 14.41 9.70
N PRO A 68 14.55 14.17 9.81
CA PRO A 68 15.10 13.24 10.79
C PRO A 68 14.56 13.52 12.20
N ARG A 69 14.18 12.45 12.91
CA ARG A 69 13.58 12.48 14.26
C ARG A 69 12.14 13.01 14.35
N GLU A 70 11.45 13.27 13.23
CA GLU A 70 10.01 13.54 13.23
C GLU A 70 9.20 12.24 12.99
N TYR A 71 7.97 12.18 13.52
CA TYR A 71 6.98 11.15 13.18
C TYR A 71 6.27 11.51 11.88
N MET A 72 6.05 10.54 10.98
CA MET A 72 5.43 10.78 9.68
C MET A 72 3.91 10.99 9.84
N PRO A 73 3.33 12.11 9.35
CA PRO A 73 1.88 12.29 9.29
C PRO A 73 1.21 11.25 8.39
N GLY A 74 -0.01 10.84 8.74
CA GLY A 74 -0.74 9.83 7.96
C GLY A 74 -1.03 10.24 6.51
N THR A 75 -1.14 11.55 6.23
CA THR A 75 -1.22 12.12 4.88
C THR A 75 0.08 11.94 4.10
N THR A 76 1.24 12.09 4.74
CA THR A 76 2.54 11.81 4.12
C THR A 76 2.73 10.32 3.85
N VAL A 77 2.32 9.45 4.78
CA VAL A 77 2.34 7.99 4.57
C VAL A 77 1.43 7.58 3.42
N TYR A 78 0.22 8.14 3.33
CA TYR A 78 -0.68 7.94 2.19
C TYR A 78 -0.04 8.36 0.87
N LYS A 79 0.59 9.56 0.83
CA LYS A 79 1.31 10.05 -0.35
C LYS A 79 2.42 9.08 -0.75
N TYR A 80 3.31 8.74 0.18
CA TYR A 80 4.43 7.82 -0.03
C TYR A 80 4.01 6.45 -0.59
N LEU A 81 2.97 5.83 -0.01
CA LEU A 81 2.46 4.54 -0.49
C LEU A 81 1.74 4.66 -1.86
N THR A 82 1.24 5.84 -2.21
CA THR A 82 0.69 6.15 -3.54
C THR A 82 1.79 6.37 -4.56
N ASP A 83 2.81 7.18 -4.23
CA ASP A 83 3.96 7.47 -5.08
C ASP A 83 4.74 6.17 -5.40
N TYR A 84 4.95 5.29 -4.40
CA TYR A 84 5.55 3.96 -4.59
C TYR A 84 4.76 3.12 -5.58
N ALA A 85 3.43 3.09 -5.42
CA ALA A 85 2.55 2.31 -6.30
C ALA A 85 2.52 2.85 -7.73
N MET A 86 2.66 4.17 -7.92
CA MET A 86 2.81 4.77 -9.24
C MET A 86 4.19 4.47 -9.84
N HIS A 87 5.26 4.65 -9.08
CA HIS A 87 6.64 4.45 -9.54
C HIS A 87 6.92 3.01 -10.02
N PHE A 88 6.35 2.00 -9.34
CA PHE A 88 6.50 0.59 -9.71
C PHE A 88 5.35 0.03 -10.58
N ASN A 89 4.55 0.89 -11.22
CA ASN A 89 3.44 0.51 -12.11
C ASN A 89 2.38 -0.43 -11.47
N ILE A 90 2.17 -0.29 -10.16
CA ILE A 90 1.21 -1.08 -9.35
C ILE A 90 -0.17 -0.39 -9.33
N TYR A 91 -0.21 0.95 -9.32
CA TYR A 91 -1.41 1.75 -9.06
C TYR A 91 -2.60 1.38 -9.98
N ASP A 92 -2.36 1.31 -11.29
CA ASP A 92 -3.36 0.97 -12.32
C ASP A 92 -3.81 -0.50 -12.29
N LYS A 93 -3.10 -1.38 -11.56
CA LYS A 93 -3.45 -2.79 -11.40
C LYS A 93 -4.45 -3.02 -10.26
N VAL A 94 -4.84 -1.97 -9.52
CA VAL A 94 -5.75 -2.03 -8.36
C VAL A 94 -7.21 -1.78 -8.75
N ARG A 95 -8.10 -2.74 -8.45
CA ARG A 95 -9.55 -2.55 -8.43
C ARG A 95 -9.99 -2.15 -7.01
N TYR A 96 -10.29 -0.87 -6.85
CA TYR A 96 -10.85 -0.28 -5.62
C TYR A 96 -12.32 -0.66 -5.42
N GLU A 97 -12.79 -0.54 -4.17
CA GLU A 97 -14.17 -0.83 -3.76
C GLU A 97 -14.64 -2.24 -4.17
N THR A 98 -13.71 -3.19 -4.26
CA THR A 98 -13.92 -4.55 -4.75
C THR A 98 -13.49 -5.55 -3.66
N ARG A 99 -14.45 -6.08 -2.91
CA ARG A 99 -14.21 -7.01 -1.80
C ARG A 99 -14.20 -8.45 -2.31
N VAL A 100 -13.14 -9.20 -1.99
CA VAL A 100 -13.14 -10.66 -2.12
C VAL A 100 -13.94 -11.25 -0.96
N LEU A 101 -14.90 -12.13 -1.26
CA LEU A 101 -15.75 -12.83 -0.29
C LEU A 101 -15.23 -14.25 -0.03
N SER A 102 -14.87 -14.96 -1.09
CA SER A 102 -14.32 -16.31 -1.02
C SER A 102 -13.31 -16.58 -2.13
N ALA A 103 -12.51 -17.61 -1.94
CA ALA A 103 -11.55 -18.12 -2.92
C ALA A 103 -11.66 -19.65 -2.95
N LYS A 104 -12.12 -20.22 -4.06
CA LYS A 104 -12.20 -21.67 -4.26
C LYS A 104 -10.97 -22.17 -5.01
N HIS A 105 -10.29 -23.19 -4.48
CA HIS A 105 -9.25 -23.90 -5.24
C HIS A 105 -9.88 -24.71 -6.38
N VAL A 106 -9.13 -24.98 -7.44
CA VAL A 106 -9.58 -25.86 -8.53
C VAL A 106 -8.56 -26.96 -8.80
N ASP A 107 -9.06 -28.16 -9.10
CA ASP A 107 -8.28 -29.40 -9.25
C ASP A 107 -7.17 -29.29 -10.32
N ALA A 108 -7.36 -28.42 -11.31
CA ALA A 108 -6.40 -28.11 -12.37
C ALA A 108 -5.31 -27.07 -11.97
N GLY A 109 -5.34 -26.58 -10.72
CA GLY A 109 -4.46 -25.54 -10.20
C GLY A 109 -5.04 -24.12 -10.31
N GLY A 110 -4.74 -23.28 -9.32
CA GLY A 110 -5.23 -21.90 -9.23
C GLY A 110 -6.56 -21.75 -8.47
N TRP A 111 -7.10 -20.53 -8.51
CA TRP A 111 -8.15 -20.06 -7.60
C TRP A 111 -9.25 -19.29 -8.33
N VAL A 112 -10.51 -19.61 -8.05
CA VAL A 112 -11.68 -18.82 -8.44
C VAL A 112 -12.11 -17.96 -7.25
N LEU A 113 -11.93 -16.65 -7.38
CA LEU A 113 -12.34 -15.65 -6.40
C LEU A 113 -13.79 -15.22 -6.65
N THR A 114 -14.63 -15.20 -5.62
CA THR A 114 -15.92 -14.52 -5.64
C THR A 114 -15.75 -13.11 -5.09
N VAL A 115 -16.17 -12.09 -5.84
CA VAL A 115 -15.98 -10.69 -5.48
C VAL A 115 -17.30 -9.90 -5.51
N SER A 116 -17.48 -9.02 -4.54
CA SER A 116 -18.62 -8.09 -4.45
C SER A 116 -18.14 -6.65 -4.63
N LYS A 117 -18.97 -5.83 -5.26
CA LYS A 117 -18.79 -4.39 -5.43
C LYS A 117 -20.12 -3.66 -5.33
N GLU A 118 -20.15 -2.58 -4.56
CA GLU A 118 -21.32 -1.68 -4.50
C GLU A 118 -21.46 -0.86 -5.79
N VAL A 119 -22.66 -0.88 -6.37
CA VAL A 119 -23.00 -0.14 -7.58
C VAL A 119 -24.12 0.86 -7.27
N LYS A 120 -23.87 2.15 -7.52
CA LYS A 120 -24.80 3.25 -7.20
C LYS A 120 -26.15 3.02 -7.88
N GLY A 121 -27.21 2.99 -7.09
CA GLY A 121 -28.59 2.76 -7.58
C GLY A 121 -28.96 1.30 -7.83
N LYS A 122 -28.05 0.34 -7.62
CA LYS A 122 -28.31 -1.11 -7.77
C LYS A 122 -27.95 -1.95 -6.53
N GLY A 123 -27.04 -1.47 -5.66
CA GLY A 123 -26.52 -2.22 -4.52
C GLY A 123 -25.31 -3.10 -4.88
N SER A 124 -25.00 -4.09 -4.05
CA SER A 124 -23.86 -4.99 -4.24
C SER A 124 -24.07 -5.98 -5.41
N GLU A 125 -23.43 -5.72 -6.55
CA GLU A 125 -23.25 -6.71 -7.61
C GLU A 125 -22.13 -7.71 -7.24
N THR A 126 -22.27 -8.98 -7.64
CA THR A 126 -21.29 -10.05 -7.37
C THR A 126 -20.81 -10.67 -8.67
N SER A 127 -19.51 -10.96 -8.78
CA SER A 127 -18.86 -11.56 -9.95
C SER A 127 -17.70 -12.49 -9.55
N THR A 128 -17.09 -13.16 -10.52
CA THR A 128 -15.95 -14.08 -10.29
C THR A 128 -14.70 -13.68 -11.06
N ILE A 129 -13.53 -14.04 -10.51
CA ILE A 129 -12.21 -13.82 -11.13
C ILE A 129 -11.37 -15.08 -10.95
N PHE A 130 -10.84 -15.66 -12.03
CA PHE A 130 -9.84 -16.73 -11.95
C PHE A 130 -8.42 -16.14 -11.84
N ALA A 131 -7.58 -16.75 -11.01
CA ALA A 131 -6.16 -16.43 -10.87
C ALA A 131 -5.33 -17.70 -10.71
N SER A 132 -4.26 -17.86 -11.50
CA SER A 132 -3.38 -19.03 -11.42
C SER A 132 -2.47 -19.04 -10.19
N LYS A 133 -2.25 -17.88 -9.55
CA LYS A 133 -1.59 -17.73 -8.24
C LYS A 133 -2.29 -16.62 -7.45
N LEU A 134 -2.39 -16.79 -6.13
CA LEU A 134 -3.13 -15.93 -5.20
C LEU A 134 -2.21 -15.45 -4.06
N ILE A 135 -2.06 -14.13 -3.90
CA ILE A 135 -1.37 -13.53 -2.76
C ILE A 135 -2.39 -12.79 -1.88
N VAL A 136 -2.62 -13.31 -0.67
CA VAL A 136 -3.54 -12.73 0.32
C VAL A 136 -2.80 -11.70 1.19
N ALA A 137 -3.08 -10.42 0.95
CA ALA A 137 -2.40 -9.28 1.59
C ALA A 137 -3.35 -8.40 2.44
N THR A 138 -4.36 -9.01 3.07
CA THR A 138 -5.41 -8.33 3.86
C THR A 138 -4.88 -7.81 5.21
N GLY A 139 -4.24 -8.71 5.98
CA GLY A 139 -3.66 -8.42 7.30
C GLY A 139 -4.68 -8.09 8.40
N HIS A 140 -4.19 -8.00 9.63
CA HIS A 140 -4.99 -8.00 10.87
C HIS A 140 -5.72 -6.67 11.21
N THR A 141 -6.02 -5.81 10.22
CA THR A 141 -6.50 -4.42 10.46
C THR A 141 -7.56 -3.93 9.44
N ALA A 142 -8.33 -4.86 8.87
CA ALA A 142 -9.37 -4.61 7.88
C ALA A 142 -10.77 -4.44 8.51
N GLU A 143 -11.26 -5.48 9.20
CA GLU A 143 -12.56 -5.49 9.87
C GLU A 143 -12.45 -5.10 11.35
N GLU A 144 -13.27 -4.13 11.75
CA GLU A 144 -13.45 -3.66 13.11
C GLU A 144 -13.96 -4.79 14.03
N PHE A 145 -13.42 -4.85 15.24
CA PHE A 145 -13.99 -5.65 16.33
C PHE A 145 -14.61 -4.70 17.35
N VAL A 146 -15.91 -4.86 17.59
CA VAL A 146 -16.64 -4.27 18.71
C VAL A 146 -17.23 -5.45 19.48
N PRO A 147 -16.94 -5.61 20.79
CA PRO A 147 -17.52 -6.69 21.58
C PRO A 147 -19.02 -6.45 21.77
N ASN A 148 -19.76 -7.49 22.18
CA ASN A 148 -21.11 -7.29 22.66
C ASN A 148 -21.09 -6.41 23.91
N LEU A 149 -21.97 -5.41 23.98
CA LEU A 149 -22.06 -4.46 25.09
C LEU A 149 -23.51 -4.46 25.60
N PRO A 150 -23.76 -4.81 26.88
CA PRO A 150 -25.12 -4.87 27.41
C PRO A 150 -25.85 -3.52 27.29
N GLY A 151 -27.12 -3.55 26.87
CA GLY A 151 -27.93 -2.35 26.70
C GLY A 151 -27.60 -1.49 25.49
N ARG A 152 -26.61 -1.88 24.66
CA ARG A 152 -26.22 -1.11 23.46
C ARG A 152 -27.40 -0.74 22.56
N GLU A 153 -28.42 -1.59 22.46
CA GLU A 153 -29.65 -1.35 21.71
C GLU A 153 -30.51 -0.18 22.23
N LYS A 154 -30.35 0.20 23.50
CA LYS A 154 -31.04 1.33 24.17
C LYS A 154 -30.20 2.61 24.18
N PHE A 155 -28.99 2.57 23.64
CA PHE A 155 -28.01 3.65 23.72
C PHE A 155 -28.07 4.53 22.46
N ASN A 156 -28.53 5.77 22.66
CA ASN A 156 -29.10 6.64 21.63
C ASN A 156 -28.18 7.80 21.21
N VAL A 157 -26.91 7.78 21.62
CA VAL A 157 -25.89 8.76 21.21
C VAL A 157 -24.97 8.21 20.11
N PRO A 158 -24.31 9.06 19.31
CA PRO A 158 -23.33 8.64 18.30
C PRO A 158 -22.31 7.63 18.82
N PHE A 159 -22.40 6.39 18.33
CA PHE A 159 -21.55 5.27 18.71
C PHE A 159 -20.83 4.75 17.47
N PHE A 160 -19.50 4.67 17.51
CA PHE A 160 -18.71 4.23 16.36
C PHE A 160 -17.37 3.61 16.76
N HIS A 161 -16.84 2.71 15.93
CA HIS A 161 -15.46 2.25 16.06
C HIS A 161 -14.47 3.30 15.53
N MET A 162 -13.28 3.38 16.13
CA MET A 162 -12.22 4.33 15.79
C MET A 162 -11.89 4.40 14.28
N LYS A 163 -12.10 3.31 13.52
CA LYS A 163 -12.04 3.26 12.05
C LYS A 163 -12.84 4.38 11.36
N HIS A 164 -13.95 4.80 11.97
CA HIS A 164 -14.89 5.76 11.41
C HIS A 164 -14.73 7.18 11.93
N LEU A 165 -13.76 7.46 12.83
CA LEU A 165 -13.47 8.82 13.31
C LEU A 165 -13.33 9.86 12.17
N PRO A 166 -12.72 9.56 10.99
CA PRO A 166 -12.69 10.49 9.86
C PRO A 166 -14.06 10.95 9.34
N LYS A 167 -15.13 10.13 9.54
CA LYS A 167 -16.52 10.44 9.16
C LYS A 167 -17.34 11.05 10.31
N MET A 168 -16.81 11.05 11.53
CA MET A 168 -17.51 11.50 12.75
C MET A 168 -16.95 12.80 13.32
N GLN A 169 -16.15 13.54 12.53
CA GLN A 169 -15.41 14.74 12.98
C GLN A 169 -16.31 15.90 13.43
N ASP A 170 -17.59 15.92 13.09
CA ASP A 170 -18.53 16.92 13.62
C ASP A 170 -18.73 16.80 15.14
N THR A 171 -18.48 15.61 15.73
CA THR A 171 -18.43 15.44 17.19
C THR A 171 -17.34 16.29 17.85
N PHE A 172 -16.30 16.74 17.13
CA PHE A 172 -15.31 17.71 17.62
C PHE A 172 -15.89 19.12 17.87
N LYS A 173 -17.16 19.36 17.51
CA LYS A 173 -17.88 20.63 17.70
C LYS A 173 -19.16 20.46 18.52
N THR A 174 -19.78 19.29 18.49
CA THR A 174 -21.10 19.04 19.10
C THR A 174 -21.04 18.33 20.45
N ALA A 175 -20.02 17.52 20.73
CA ALA A 175 -19.87 16.81 22.00
C ALA A 175 -19.17 17.69 23.06
N LYS A 176 -19.64 17.60 24.32
CA LYS A 176 -19.01 18.19 25.51
C LYS A 176 -18.24 17.13 26.30
N SER A 177 -18.74 15.91 26.36
CA SER A 177 -18.02 14.73 26.84
C SER A 177 -18.11 13.56 25.87
N VAL A 178 -17.06 12.74 25.80
CA VAL A 178 -17.02 11.50 25.01
C VAL A 178 -16.47 10.33 25.80
N CYS A 179 -17.05 9.15 25.61
CA CYS A 179 -16.57 7.91 26.20
C CYS A 179 -15.64 7.19 25.23
N VAL A 180 -14.39 6.95 25.63
CA VAL A 180 -13.39 6.20 24.84
C VAL A 180 -13.20 4.84 25.46
N PHE A 181 -13.56 3.77 24.75
CA PHE A 181 -13.51 2.40 25.27
C PHE A 181 -12.37 1.57 24.67
N GLY A 182 -11.39 1.20 25.50
CA GLY A 182 -10.22 0.39 25.13
C GLY A 182 -8.90 0.96 25.67
N GLY A 183 -7.86 0.13 25.84
CA GLY A 183 -6.61 0.52 26.51
C GLY A 183 -5.35 0.66 25.63
N ALA A 184 -5.44 0.58 24.30
CA ALA A 184 -4.28 0.54 23.39
C ALA A 184 -4.11 1.85 22.59
N LYS A 185 -3.10 1.93 21.69
CA LYS A 185 -2.76 3.15 20.92
C LYS A 185 -3.96 3.87 20.27
N SER A 186 -4.90 3.14 19.67
CA SER A 186 -6.13 3.71 19.11
C SER A 186 -6.99 4.49 20.13
N ALA A 187 -6.94 4.11 21.40
CA ALA A 187 -7.64 4.78 22.49
C ALA A 187 -6.87 5.99 23.01
N TYR A 188 -5.53 5.91 23.10
CA TYR A 188 -4.67 7.08 23.32
C TYR A 188 -4.91 8.14 22.22
N ASP A 189 -5.00 7.70 20.96
CA ASP A 189 -5.27 8.58 19.81
C ASP A 189 -6.67 9.20 19.86
N ALA A 190 -7.70 8.44 20.23
CA ALA A 190 -9.05 8.98 20.45
C ALA A 190 -9.06 9.99 21.61
N ALA A 191 -8.58 9.60 22.80
CA ALA A 191 -8.58 10.42 24.00
C ALA A 191 -7.81 11.73 23.79
N TYR A 192 -6.61 11.67 23.22
CA TYR A 192 -5.85 12.88 22.87
C TYR A 192 -6.59 13.75 21.84
N THR A 193 -7.24 13.17 20.83
CA THR A 193 -7.96 13.94 19.80
C THR A 193 -9.09 14.79 20.40
N TYR A 194 -9.87 14.25 21.35
CA TYR A 194 -10.94 15.02 22.00
C TYR A 194 -10.41 15.95 23.10
N ALA A 195 -9.54 15.46 23.99
CA ALA A 195 -9.02 16.24 25.12
C ALA A 195 -8.14 17.43 24.69
N SER A 196 -7.35 17.31 23.62
CA SER A 196 -6.60 18.44 23.05
C SER A 196 -7.48 19.56 22.48
N ARG A 197 -8.80 19.33 22.38
CA ARG A 197 -9.81 20.32 21.96
C ARG A 197 -10.65 20.85 23.13
N GLY A 198 -10.33 20.47 24.37
CA GLY A 198 -11.08 20.85 25.57
C GLY A 198 -12.40 20.09 25.77
N ILE A 199 -12.62 19.00 25.02
CA ILE A 199 -13.77 18.10 25.20
C ILE A 199 -13.41 17.07 26.28
N HIS A 200 -14.28 16.85 27.26
CA HIS A 200 -14.01 15.89 28.34
C HIS A 200 -13.98 14.46 27.80
N VAL A 201 -13.10 13.63 28.34
CA VAL A 201 -12.97 12.22 27.93
C VAL A 201 -13.12 11.29 29.13
N ASP A 202 -14.20 10.52 29.16
CA ASP A 202 -14.38 9.37 30.04
C ASP A 202 -13.67 8.16 29.40
N TRP A 203 -12.44 7.87 29.80
CA TRP A 203 -11.63 6.80 29.22
C TRP A 203 -11.81 5.48 29.97
N VAL A 204 -12.63 4.58 29.41
CA VAL A 204 -12.99 3.29 30.01
C VAL A 204 -12.06 2.17 29.53
N ILE A 205 -11.43 1.48 30.48
CA ILE A 205 -10.58 0.30 30.25
C ILE A 205 -11.17 -0.89 31.04
N ARG A 206 -11.58 -1.93 30.30
CA ARG A 206 -12.22 -3.13 30.87
C ARG A 206 -11.34 -3.83 31.92
N GLU A 207 -11.88 -4.08 33.11
CA GLU A 207 -11.18 -4.81 34.19
C GLU A 207 -11.04 -6.30 33.88
N SER A 208 -11.94 -6.85 33.07
CA SER A 208 -11.83 -8.19 32.47
C SER A 208 -10.75 -8.28 31.38
N GLY A 209 -10.14 -7.16 30.97
CA GLY A 209 -9.22 -7.12 29.83
C GLY A 209 -7.75 -7.24 30.17
N HIS A 210 -6.93 -7.09 29.14
CA HIS A 210 -5.47 -7.08 29.23
C HIS A 210 -4.90 -5.69 29.61
N GLY A 211 -5.66 -4.88 30.37
CA GLY A 211 -5.27 -3.56 30.87
C GLY A 211 -4.90 -2.49 29.84
N PRO A 212 -4.17 -1.45 30.28
CA PRO A 212 -3.50 -0.49 29.40
C PRO A 212 -2.38 -1.15 28.57
N GLY A 213 -2.16 -0.62 27.36
CA GLY A 213 -1.04 -0.99 26.50
C GLY A 213 0.25 -0.27 26.88
N TRP A 214 1.39 -0.91 26.63
CA TRP A 214 2.70 -0.30 26.84
C TRP A 214 2.91 0.91 25.91
N MET A 215 3.19 2.06 26.51
CA MET A 215 3.61 3.28 25.81
C MET A 215 5.06 3.61 26.17
N SER A 216 5.78 4.30 25.30
CA SER A 216 7.14 4.80 25.52
C SER A 216 7.41 6.03 24.65
N ASN A 217 8.49 6.77 24.90
CA ASN A 217 9.04 7.72 23.93
C ASN A 217 10.02 6.98 22.99
N SER A 218 10.23 7.46 21.76
CA SER A 218 11.15 6.80 20.81
C SER A 218 12.61 6.71 21.26
N TYR A 219 13.02 7.37 22.36
CA TYR A 219 14.41 7.40 22.84
C TYR A 219 14.49 7.01 24.33
N VAL A 220 14.95 5.78 24.60
CA VAL A 220 15.10 5.22 25.97
C VAL A 220 16.46 5.52 26.59
N SER A 221 16.50 5.67 27.91
CA SER A 221 17.68 6.05 28.69
C SER A 221 18.52 4.83 29.13
N PRO A 222 19.73 5.01 29.70
CA PRO A 222 20.44 6.28 29.91
C PRO A 222 21.03 6.85 28.61
N PHE A 223 21.19 6.02 27.57
CA PHE A 223 21.94 6.34 26.35
C PHE A 223 21.13 7.08 25.25
N LYS A 224 19.84 7.38 25.49
CA LYS A 224 18.90 7.98 24.52
C LYS A 224 18.88 7.21 23.18
N LEU A 225 18.82 5.88 23.27
CA LEU A 225 18.84 4.99 22.11
C LEU A 225 17.45 4.87 21.49
N TRP A 226 17.40 4.84 20.16
CA TRP A 226 16.15 4.76 19.41
C TRP A 226 15.52 3.36 19.55
N VAL A 227 14.36 3.27 20.20
CA VAL A 227 13.69 2.00 20.58
C VAL A 227 13.55 1.02 19.42
N GLU A 228 13.03 1.47 18.28
CA GLU A 228 12.84 0.59 17.10
C GLU A 228 14.17 0.11 16.49
N ARG A 229 15.28 0.82 16.70
CA ARG A 229 16.61 0.35 16.30
C ARG A 229 17.17 -0.69 17.27
N LEU A 230 16.85 -0.63 18.56
CA LEU A 230 17.29 -1.64 19.55
C LEU A 230 16.78 -3.03 19.18
N THR A 231 15.56 -3.14 18.66
CA THR A 231 14.99 -4.43 18.20
C THR A 231 15.70 -5.00 16.97
N LYS A 232 16.54 -4.20 16.29
CA LYS A 232 17.34 -4.56 15.11
C LYS A 232 18.85 -4.69 15.40
N VAL A 233 19.29 -4.56 16.66
CA VAL A 233 20.69 -4.85 17.05
C VAL A 233 20.79 -6.35 17.37
N ARG A 234 21.56 -7.10 16.59
CA ARG A 234 21.59 -8.58 16.66
C ARG A 234 21.91 -9.12 18.05
N PHE A 235 22.89 -8.52 18.74
CA PHE A 235 23.26 -8.87 20.12
C PHE A 235 22.08 -8.76 21.11
N LEU A 236 21.21 -7.76 20.95
CA LEU A 236 20.05 -7.58 21.84
C LEU A 236 18.95 -8.61 21.57
N THR A 237 18.86 -9.16 20.35
CA THR A 237 17.94 -10.27 20.06
C THR A 237 18.24 -11.52 20.89
N PHE A 238 19.48 -11.71 21.34
CA PHE A 238 19.88 -12.85 22.17
C PHE A 238 19.26 -12.81 23.59
N MET A 239 18.78 -11.64 24.03
CA MET A 239 18.09 -11.47 25.31
C MET A 239 16.62 -11.94 25.25
N SER A 240 16.08 -12.19 24.05
CA SER A 240 14.76 -12.76 23.81
C SER A 240 14.86 -14.25 23.48
N PRO A 241 13.98 -15.11 24.05
CA PRO A 241 13.65 -16.39 23.44
C PRO A 241 13.19 -16.18 21.99
N CYS A 242 13.55 -17.11 21.09
CA CYS A 242 13.18 -17.07 19.66
C CYS A 242 13.34 -18.48 19.06
N ILE A 243 12.25 -19.18 18.71
CA ILE A 243 12.31 -20.61 18.32
C ILE A 243 13.05 -20.87 17.00
N TRP A 244 12.98 -19.94 16.05
CA TRP A 244 13.74 -19.94 14.80
C TRP A 244 15.10 -19.22 14.92
N GLY A 245 15.51 -18.87 16.15
CA GLY A 245 16.69 -18.05 16.43
C GLY A 245 17.98 -18.62 15.86
N ASP A 246 18.14 -19.94 15.84
CA ASP A 246 19.36 -20.63 15.36
C ASP A 246 19.70 -20.33 13.88
N ASN A 247 18.78 -19.72 13.11
CA ASN A 247 19.04 -19.30 11.73
C ASN A 247 19.95 -18.08 11.60
N ASP A 248 20.18 -17.31 12.66
CA ASP A 248 21.07 -16.15 12.63
C ASP A 248 22.57 -16.49 12.80
N GLY A 249 22.90 -17.77 12.99
CA GLY A 249 24.26 -18.26 13.21
C GLY A 249 24.74 -18.19 14.67
N PHE A 250 24.00 -17.55 15.57
CA PHE A 250 24.37 -17.37 16.99
C PHE A 250 23.55 -18.26 17.94
N GLY A 251 22.96 -19.33 17.41
CA GLY A 251 22.14 -20.30 18.15
C GLY A 251 22.76 -20.79 19.45
N THR A 252 24.05 -21.13 19.46
CA THR A 252 24.78 -21.57 20.67
C THR A 252 24.74 -20.52 21.79
N ILE A 253 24.93 -19.24 21.46
CA ILE A 253 24.93 -18.12 22.42
C ILE A 253 23.51 -17.90 22.97
N ARG A 254 22.50 -17.85 22.09
CA ARG A 254 21.09 -17.70 22.46
C ARG A 254 20.61 -18.86 23.34
N ASN A 255 20.97 -20.10 23.00
CA ASN A 255 20.65 -21.28 23.80
C ASN A 255 21.34 -21.24 25.17
N TRP A 256 22.62 -20.84 25.25
CA TRP A 256 23.31 -20.66 26.54
C TRP A 256 22.64 -19.58 27.41
N LEU A 257 22.26 -18.43 26.82
CA LEU A 257 21.55 -17.36 27.53
C LEU A 257 20.17 -17.81 28.04
N CYS A 258 19.44 -18.63 27.28
CA CYS A 258 18.12 -19.11 27.70
C CYS A 258 18.18 -20.27 28.72
N LYS A 259 19.16 -21.17 28.59
CA LYS A 259 19.24 -22.42 29.37
C LYS A 259 20.13 -22.35 30.62
N SER A 260 21.15 -21.50 30.65
CA SER A 260 21.99 -21.33 31.86
C SER A 260 21.32 -20.43 32.90
N THR A 261 21.62 -20.66 34.19
CA THR A 261 21.12 -19.80 35.28
C THR A 261 21.71 -18.39 35.20
N ILE A 262 22.99 -18.27 34.84
CA ILE A 262 23.67 -16.98 34.63
C ILE A 262 23.04 -16.22 33.45
N GLY A 263 22.81 -16.91 32.33
CA GLY A 263 22.15 -16.33 31.15
C GLY A 263 20.73 -15.84 31.45
N ARG A 264 19.93 -16.63 32.16
CA ARG A 264 18.59 -16.20 32.61
C ARG A 264 18.64 -15.00 33.55
N PHE A 265 19.65 -14.91 34.42
CA PHE A 265 19.86 -13.72 35.24
C PHE A 265 20.19 -12.49 34.38
N ILE A 266 21.11 -12.60 33.42
CA ILE A 266 21.46 -11.50 32.49
C ILE A 266 20.23 -11.02 31.71
N SER A 267 19.50 -11.93 31.05
CA SER A 267 18.27 -11.62 30.32
C SER A 267 17.21 -10.97 31.23
N SER A 268 16.98 -11.52 32.43
CA SER A 268 16.04 -10.96 33.41
C SER A 268 16.43 -9.53 33.83
N ARG A 269 17.71 -9.26 34.07
CA ARG A 269 18.20 -7.91 34.42
C ARG A 269 18.07 -6.95 33.24
N PHE A 270 18.33 -7.38 32.00
CA PHE A 270 18.09 -6.59 30.79
C PHE A 270 16.62 -6.16 30.68
N TRP A 271 15.68 -7.11 30.72
CA TRP A 271 14.25 -6.83 30.61
C TRP A 271 13.75 -5.93 31.74
N ARG A 272 14.21 -6.16 32.98
CA ARG A 272 13.85 -5.34 34.14
C ARG A 272 14.39 -3.90 34.05
N VAL A 273 15.58 -3.69 33.47
CA VAL A 273 16.13 -2.35 33.22
C VAL A 273 15.33 -1.64 32.13
N LEU A 274 15.05 -2.29 30.99
CA LEU A 274 14.22 -1.74 29.93
C LEU A 274 12.82 -1.34 30.44
N GLN A 275 12.21 -2.17 31.30
CA GLN A 275 10.92 -1.87 31.89
C GLN A 275 10.97 -0.68 32.86
N ALA A 276 11.98 -0.63 33.73
CA ALA A 276 12.15 0.45 34.71
C ALA A 276 12.42 1.80 34.01
N ASP A 277 13.15 1.79 32.91
CA ASP A 277 13.42 2.98 32.11
C ASP A 277 12.12 3.55 31.53
N ILE A 278 11.34 2.72 30.81
CA ILE A 278 10.07 3.15 30.21
C ILE A 278 9.09 3.69 31.27
N VAL A 279 8.99 3.03 32.42
CA VAL A 279 8.16 3.49 33.55
C VAL A 279 8.62 4.85 34.09
N THR A 280 9.93 5.05 34.21
CA THR A 280 10.53 6.28 34.78
C THR A 280 10.46 7.46 33.81
N ASP A 281 10.56 7.19 32.51
CA ASP A 281 10.46 8.18 31.44
C ASP A 281 9.01 8.62 31.20
N VAL A 282 8.06 7.68 31.16
CA VAL A 282 6.62 7.95 30.95
C VAL A 282 5.92 8.46 32.22
N LYS A 283 6.41 8.12 33.42
CA LYS A 283 5.95 8.69 34.71
C LYS A 283 4.46 8.45 35.04
N TRP A 284 3.91 7.29 34.69
CA TRP A 284 2.54 6.90 35.09
C TRP A 284 2.29 7.10 36.59
N ASP A 285 3.27 6.78 37.44
CA ASP A 285 3.11 6.81 38.90
C ASP A 285 3.11 8.23 39.51
N ALA A 286 3.24 9.29 38.70
CA ALA A 286 3.32 10.68 39.17
C ALA A 286 1.98 11.30 39.62
N HIS A 287 0.84 10.66 39.31
CA HIS A 287 -0.50 11.10 39.71
C HIS A 287 -1.45 9.89 39.81
N PRO A 288 -2.44 9.86 40.73
CA PRO A 288 -3.35 8.71 40.87
C PRO A 288 -4.08 8.35 39.57
N GLU A 289 -4.54 9.34 38.79
CA GLU A 289 -5.22 9.09 37.51
C GLU A 289 -4.27 8.56 36.43
N THR A 290 -3.01 9.02 36.38
CA THR A 290 -2.03 8.51 35.40
C THR A 290 -1.55 7.11 35.77
N ALA A 291 -1.58 6.74 37.06
CA ALA A 291 -1.21 5.41 37.53
C ALA A 291 -2.21 4.34 37.04
N LYS A 292 -3.48 4.69 36.81
CA LYS A 292 -4.48 3.81 36.18
C LYS A 292 -4.10 3.39 34.75
N LEU A 293 -3.30 4.20 34.05
CA LEU A 293 -2.80 3.92 32.70
C LEU A 293 -1.52 3.07 32.67
N ARG A 294 -0.99 2.66 33.83
CA ARG A 294 0.17 1.77 33.93
C ARG A 294 -0.17 0.36 33.37
N PRO A 295 0.63 -0.21 32.46
CA PRO A 295 0.40 -1.57 31.97
C PRO A 295 0.49 -2.64 33.06
N TRP A 296 -0.44 -3.61 33.04
CA TRP A 296 -0.52 -4.69 34.04
C TRP A 296 0.34 -5.93 33.71
N SER A 297 1.15 -5.86 32.64
CA SER A 297 1.92 -6.99 32.10
C SER A 297 3.38 -6.62 31.93
N ASP A 298 4.29 -7.58 32.13
CA ASP A 298 5.72 -7.35 31.95
C ASP A 298 6.05 -7.05 30.47
N VAL A 299 6.86 -6.02 30.22
CA VAL A 299 7.26 -5.60 28.87
C VAL A 299 7.97 -6.75 28.12
N LYS A 300 8.65 -7.65 28.83
CA LYS A 300 9.26 -8.87 28.27
C LYS A 300 8.26 -9.69 27.48
N TYR A 301 7.04 -9.85 27.98
CA TYR A 301 5.98 -10.69 27.41
C TYR A 301 5.03 -9.90 26.48
N THR A 302 5.40 -8.66 26.15
CA THR A 302 4.66 -7.76 25.26
C THR A 302 5.29 -7.76 23.86
N GLY A 303 4.47 -7.98 22.83
CA GLY A 303 4.89 -7.90 21.42
C GLY A 303 4.70 -6.48 20.86
N THR A 304 4.13 -6.33 19.66
CA THR A 304 3.92 -5.01 19.02
C THR A 304 2.87 -4.11 19.68
N MET A 305 2.35 -4.49 20.85
CA MET A 305 1.55 -3.59 21.69
C MET A 305 2.40 -2.43 22.26
N LEU A 306 3.73 -2.58 22.38
CA LEU A 306 4.62 -1.45 22.70
C LEU A 306 4.50 -0.37 21.62
N SER A 307 3.85 0.73 21.99
CA SER A 307 3.49 1.86 21.13
C SER A 307 4.17 3.15 21.62
N ILE A 308 4.14 4.22 20.81
CA ILE A 308 4.90 5.44 21.08
C ILE A 308 4.00 6.64 21.37
N LEU A 309 4.40 7.48 22.34
CA LEU A 309 3.81 8.80 22.59
C LEU A 309 4.27 9.77 21.49
N ASN A 310 3.42 9.99 20.49
CA ASN A 310 3.72 10.80 19.30
C ASN A 310 2.85 12.07 19.19
N TYR A 311 2.45 12.59 20.34
CA TYR A 311 1.57 13.76 20.52
C TYR A 311 2.35 15.09 20.54
N GLU A 312 1.63 16.20 20.38
CA GLU A 312 2.22 17.56 20.36
C GLU A 312 2.33 18.18 21.77
N THR A 313 1.51 17.69 22.71
CA THR A 313 1.59 17.98 24.14
C THR A 313 1.52 16.67 24.95
N ASP A 314 1.88 16.72 26.23
CA ASP A 314 1.81 15.54 27.11
C ASP A 314 0.35 15.14 27.36
N ILE A 315 -0.06 13.98 26.83
CA ILE A 315 -1.39 13.40 27.08
C ILE A 315 -1.62 13.13 28.58
N LEU A 316 -0.56 12.85 29.35
CA LEU A 316 -0.69 12.63 30.79
C LEU A 316 -0.96 13.94 31.55
N GLU A 317 -0.68 15.11 31.00
CA GLU A 317 -1.12 16.39 31.58
C GLU A 317 -2.64 16.55 31.45
N LEU A 318 -3.22 16.13 30.31
CA LEU A 318 -4.67 16.10 30.10
C LEU A 318 -5.38 15.13 31.04
N VAL A 319 -4.68 14.11 31.56
CA VAL A 319 -5.15 13.22 32.63
C VAL A 319 -4.97 13.87 34.02
N ARG A 320 -3.82 14.51 34.29
CA ARG A 320 -3.55 15.19 35.57
C ARG A 320 -4.50 16.36 35.84
N ASN A 321 -4.88 17.10 34.79
CA ASN A 321 -5.76 18.27 34.91
C ASN A 321 -7.27 17.96 34.83
N GLY A 322 -7.65 16.68 34.70
CA GLY A 322 -9.06 16.26 34.65
C GLY A 322 -9.78 16.50 33.32
N THR A 323 -9.08 16.83 32.24
CA THR A 323 -9.70 16.81 30.88
C THR A 323 -10.01 15.37 30.45
N ILE A 324 -9.21 14.40 30.92
CA ILE A 324 -9.37 12.97 30.72
C ILE A 324 -9.55 12.30 32.09
N SER A 325 -10.73 11.74 32.34
CA SER A 325 -10.99 10.84 33.48
C SER A 325 -10.65 9.41 33.07
N VAL A 326 -9.98 8.62 33.93
CA VAL A 326 -9.62 7.22 33.60
C VAL A 326 -10.41 6.26 34.47
N HIS A 327 -11.13 5.33 33.85
CA HIS A 327 -12.05 4.41 34.51
C HIS A 327 -11.62 2.97 34.27
N ILE A 328 -11.37 2.22 35.35
CA ILE A 328 -11.09 0.78 35.28
C ILE A 328 -12.38 0.05 35.68
N GLY A 329 -13.02 -0.59 34.69
CA GLY A 329 -14.30 -1.26 34.89
C GLY A 329 -14.90 -1.81 33.60
N ASP A 330 -15.69 -2.87 33.72
CA ASP A 330 -16.45 -3.47 32.62
C ASP A 330 -17.82 -2.76 32.47
N ILE A 331 -18.32 -2.59 31.25
CA ILE A 331 -19.63 -1.96 30.99
C ILE A 331 -20.75 -2.95 31.34
N LYS A 332 -21.60 -2.61 32.30
CA LYS A 332 -22.68 -3.47 32.83
C LYS A 332 -24.03 -3.27 32.13
N ASP A 333 -24.38 -2.04 31.76
CA ASP A 333 -25.58 -1.68 30.99
C ASP A 333 -25.40 -0.29 30.35
N MET A 334 -26.10 -0.04 29.25
CA MET A 334 -26.12 1.22 28.52
C MET A 334 -27.58 1.64 28.23
N ALA A 335 -27.93 2.91 28.44
CA ALA A 335 -29.28 3.41 28.17
C ALA A 335 -29.29 4.92 27.93
N GLY A 336 -30.01 5.39 26.91
CA GLY A 336 -30.08 6.81 26.56
C GLY A 336 -28.69 7.36 26.19
N ASN A 337 -28.17 8.27 27.01
CA ASN A 337 -26.81 8.81 26.92
C ASN A 337 -25.90 8.38 28.10
N LYS A 338 -26.29 7.33 28.83
CA LYS A 338 -25.57 6.84 30.02
C LYS A 338 -25.08 5.41 29.85
N LEU A 339 -24.00 5.10 30.56
CA LEU A 339 -23.45 3.75 30.70
C LEU A 339 -22.99 3.53 32.15
N SER A 340 -23.25 2.33 32.67
CA SER A 340 -22.86 1.92 34.03
C SER A 340 -21.64 1.00 33.98
N LEU A 341 -20.72 1.19 34.92
CA LEU A 341 -19.48 0.43 35.01
C LEU A 341 -19.50 -0.57 36.18
N SER A 342 -18.62 -1.57 36.11
CA SER A 342 -18.56 -2.65 37.09
C SER A 342 -18.22 -2.18 38.49
N ASN A 343 -17.41 -1.12 38.60
CA ASN A 343 -17.03 -0.40 39.81
C ASN A 343 -18.15 0.43 40.47
N GLY A 344 -19.31 0.59 39.81
CA GLY A 344 -20.46 1.35 40.29
C GLY A 344 -20.56 2.79 39.76
N GLU A 345 -19.60 3.26 38.96
CA GLU A 345 -19.65 4.57 38.30
C GLU A 345 -20.70 4.60 37.18
N VAL A 346 -21.30 5.77 36.94
CA VAL A 346 -22.26 6.01 35.84
C VAL A 346 -21.81 7.22 35.03
N ILE A 347 -21.30 6.95 33.83
CA ILE A 347 -20.82 7.97 32.89
C ILE A 347 -22.00 8.48 32.06
N THR A 348 -22.01 9.79 31.77
CA THR A 348 -22.98 10.44 30.87
C THR A 348 -22.22 11.11 29.73
N THR A 349 -22.54 10.76 28.49
CA THR A 349 -21.66 11.04 27.35
C THR A 349 -22.41 11.38 26.06
N ASP A 350 -21.87 12.31 25.27
CA ASP A 350 -22.48 12.77 24.02
C ASP A 350 -22.05 11.92 22.80
N ALA A 351 -20.97 11.14 22.90
CA ALA A 351 -20.55 10.18 21.89
C ALA A 351 -19.67 9.05 22.47
N PHE A 352 -19.74 7.85 21.89
CA PHE A 352 -18.97 6.68 22.30
C PHE A 352 -18.05 6.20 21.19
N ILE A 353 -16.75 6.13 21.48
CA ILE A 353 -15.69 5.67 20.56
C ILE A 353 -15.18 4.31 21.02
N ALA A 354 -15.55 3.26 20.28
CA ALA A 354 -14.97 1.93 20.46
C ALA A 354 -13.56 1.89 19.86
N ALA A 355 -12.54 1.91 20.72
CA ALA A 355 -11.13 1.73 20.36
C ALA A 355 -10.67 0.27 20.56
N THR A 356 -11.60 -0.66 20.34
CA THR A 356 -11.55 -2.08 20.73
C THR A 356 -10.75 -2.99 19.79
N GLY A 357 -10.27 -2.47 18.66
CA GLY A 357 -9.36 -3.18 17.75
C GLY A 357 -10.05 -3.81 16.54
N TRP A 358 -9.58 -4.98 16.11
CA TRP A 358 -9.87 -5.57 14.80
C TRP A 358 -10.19 -7.05 14.94
N LYS A 359 -11.00 -7.59 14.03
CA LYS A 359 -11.10 -9.04 13.88
C LYS A 359 -9.76 -9.59 13.39
N HIS A 360 -9.44 -10.80 13.83
CA HIS A 360 -8.18 -11.46 13.49
C HIS A 360 -8.39 -12.68 12.57
N THR A 361 -9.62 -12.91 12.12
CA THR A 361 -9.98 -13.93 11.12
C THR A 361 -9.74 -13.43 9.69
N SER A 362 -9.60 -14.34 8.73
CA SER A 362 -9.56 -13.99 7.31
C SER A 362 -10.92 -13.45 6.88
N SER A 363 -10.95 -12.32 6.17
CA SER A 363 -12.15 -11.78 5.54
C SER A 363 -12.54 -12.53 4.24
N ILE A 364 -11.82 -13.60 3.91
CA ILE A 364 -12.00 -14.45 2.73
C ILE A 364 -12.17 -15.89 3.20
N LYS A 365 -13.31 -16.53 2.89
CA LYS A 365 -13.49 -17.99 3.10
C LYS A 365 -12.79 -18.75 1.96
N LEU A 366 -11.82 -19.61 2.30
CA LEU A 366 -11.28 -20.58 1.33
C LEU A 366 -12.30 -21.71 1.12
N LEU A 367 -12.36 -22.28 -0.09
CA LEU A 367 -13.32 -23.31 -0.47
C LEU A 367 -12.64 -24.47 -1.25
N PRO A 368 -13.08 -25.73 -1.10
CA PRO A 368 -14.22 -26.21 -0.29
C PRO A 368 -13.93 -26.21 1.23
N GLY A 369 -14.62 -25.34 1.95
CA GLY A 369 -14.40 -25.17 3.38
C GLY A 369 -15.66 -25.51 4.13
N ASP A 370 -15.86 -26.78 4.47
CA ASP A 370 -16.63 -27.30 5.63
C ASP A 370 -16.39 -28.83 5.76
N SER A 371 -15.14 -29.29 5.59
CA SER A 371 -14.74 -30.72 5.68
C SER A 371 -13.29 -30.95 6.16
N ASP A 372 -13.08 -30.83 7.48
CA ASP A 372 -12.07 -31.46 8.36
C ASP A 372 -10.56 -31.42 8.00
N THR A 373 -10.14 -30.83 6.87
CA THR A 373 -8.76 -31.00 6.35
C THR A 373 -8.10 -29.77 5.72
N GLU A 374 -8.84 -28.88 5.04
CA GLU A 374 -8.21 -27.92 4.10
C GLU A 374 -7.72 -26.60 4.70
N LEU A 375 -8.24 -26.21 5.87
CA LEU A 375 -7.60 -25.21 6.73
C LEU A 375 -7.47 -25.80 8.13
N PRO A 376 -6.29 -25.73 8.75
CA PRO A 376 -6.13 -26.23 10.11
C PRO A 376 -7.00 -25.42 11.07
N GLU A 377 -7.93 -26.11 11.72
CA GLU A 377 -9.04 -25.54 12.48
C GLU A 377 -8.64 -24.36 13.40
N PRO A 378 -9.48 -23.32 13.50
CA PRO A 378 -9.50 -22.42 14.65
C PRO A 378 -10.11 -23.17 15.84
N ILE A 379 -9.36 -24.13 16.39
CA ILE A 379 -9.82 -25.09 17.40
C ILE A 379 -10.42 -24.36 18.61
N GLY A 380 -11.67 -24.72 18.91
CA GLY A 380 -12.40 -24.34 20.11
C GLY A 380 -13.21 -25.52 20.70
N SER A 381 -12.73 -26.76 20.52
CA SER A 381 -13.45 -27.98 20.94
C SER A 381 -12.59 -29.25 21.08
N SER A 382 -11.56 -29.45 20.24
CA SER A 382 -10.77 -30.70 20.18
C SER A 382 -9.50 -30.71 21.07
N GLU A 383 -9.07 -31.91 21.48
CA GLU A 383 -7.91 -32.08 22.38
C GLU A 383 -6.56 -31.67 21.73
N PRO A 384 -5.52 -31.36 22.53
CA PRO A 384 -4.19 -31.02 22.00
C PRO A 384 -3.58 -32.16 21.17
N SER A 385 -3.50 -31.96 19.86
CA SER A 385 -2.88 -32.93 18.95
C SER A 385 -1.44 -33.27 19.35
N SER A 386 -0.96 -34.46 18.99
CA SER A 386 0.40 -34.92 19.31
C SER A 386 1.50 -33.93 18.88
N TYR A 387 1.34 -33.27 17.73
CA TYR A 387 2.22 -32.18 17.28
C TYR A 387 2.18 -30.94 18.19
N THR A 388 1.01 -30.60 18.76
CA THR A 388 0.85 -29.47 19.69
C THR A 388 1.61 -29.72 20.98
N THR A 389 1.42 -30.90 21.58
CA THR A 389 2.13 -31.30 22.81
C THR A 389 3.64 -31.43 22.57
N LYS A 390 4.06 -31.99 21.43
CA LYS A 390 5.48 -32.04 21.02
C LYS A 390 6.08 -30.64 20.87
N ALA A 391 5.38 -29.73 20.20
CA ALA A 391 5.84 -28.35 19.99
C ALA A 391 5.98 -27.56 21.29
N ASP A 392 4.96 -27.62 22.16
CA ASP A 392 4.98 -26.93 23.45
C ASP A 392 6.14 -27.46 24.33
N ASN A 393 6.37 -28.78 24.36
CA ASN A 393 7.50 -29.40 25.05
C ASN A 393 8.87 -28.97 24.48
N GLU A 394 9.01 -28.86 23.15
CA GLU A 394 10.26 -28.36 22.53
C GLU A 394 10.51 -26.89 22.91
N ILE A 395 9.47 -26.06 22.89
CA ILE A 395 9.53 -24.64 23.26
C ILE A 395 9.96 -24.47 24.72
N PHE A 396 9.44 -25.26 25.66
CA PHE A 396 9.87 -25.21 27.06
C PHE A 396 11.28 -25.78 27.28
N SER A 397 11.66 -26.84 26.56
CA SER A 397 13.02 -27.41 26.61
C SER A 397 14.08 -26.45 26.06
N LYS A 398 13.75 -25.68 25.02
CA LYS A 398 14.61 -24.59 24.51
C LYS A 398 14.58 -23.35 25.42
N PHE A 399 13.41 -23.00 25.96
CA PHE A 399 13.19 -21.76 26.71
C PHE A 399 12.44 -21.99 28.05
N PRO A 400 13.09 -22.52 29.10
CA PRO A 400 12.43 -22.84 30.37
C PRO A 400 11.74 -21.64 31.07
N MET A 401 12.15 -20.41 30.73
CA MET A 401 11.50 -19.19 31.23
C MET A 401 10.10 -18.93 30.65
N LEU A 402 9.63 -19.71 29.66
CA LEU A 402 8.30 -19.58 29.06
C LEU A 402 7.24 -20.49 29.69
N SER A 403 7.64 -21.57 30.37
CA SER A 403 6.72 -22.38 31.21
C SER A 403 6.54 -21.74 32.59
N GLN A 404 7.57 -21.10 33.13
CA GLN A 404 7.55 -20.38 34.42
C GLN A 404 6.97 -18.95 34.32
N ARG A 405 6.11 -18.66 33.33
CA ARG A 405 5.54 -17.32 33.17
C ARG A 405 4.41 -17.06 34.19
N PRO A 406 4.11 -15.80 34.51
CA PRO A 406 2.90 -15.46 35.25
C PRO A 406 1.67 -15.65 34.34
N GLU A 407 0.77 -16.57 34.68
CA GLU A 407 -0.49 -16.75 33.93
C GLU A 407 -1.44 -15.56 34.17
N PRO A 408 -1.89 -14.81 33.14
CA PRO A 408 -2.67 -13.58 33.34
C PRO A 408 -3.98 -13.81 34.10
N ARG A 409 -4.59 -14.99 33.91
CA ARG A 409 -5.82 -15.43 34.58
C ARG A 409 -5.57 -15.86 36.03
N ALA A 410 -4.45 -16.53 36.31
CA ALA A 410 -4.12 -17.05 37.63
C ALA A 410 -3.77 -15.93 38.64
N MET A 411 -3.35 -14.76 38.16
CA MET A 411 -3.11 -13.58 39.00
C MET A 411 -4.36 -12.72 39.24
N GLY A 412 -5.52 -13.09 38.68
CA GLY A 412 -6.75 -12.27 38.74
C GLY A 412 -6.71 -10.99 37.89
N ILE A 413 -5.64 -10.76 37.11
CA ILE A 413 -5.42 -9.56 36.30
C ILE A 413 -6.32 -9.52 35.05
N VAL A 414 -6.84 -10.67 34.62
CA VAL A 414 -7.74 -10.79 33.45
C VAL A 414 -8.90 -11.71 33.83
N LYS A 415 -10.07 -11.13 34.14
CA LYS A 415 -11.31 -11.90 34.40
C LYS A 415 -11.88 -12.47 33.09
N PRO A 416 -12.62 -13.59 33.11
CA PRO A 416 -13.33 -14.07 31.92
C PRO A 416 -14.34 -13.03 31.43
N THR A 417 -14.38 -12.75 30.12
CA THR A 417 -15.52 -12.06 29.51
C THR A 417 -16.62 -13.09 29.26
N GLU A 418 -17.77 -12.95 29.90
CA GLU A 418 -18.91 -13.85 29.70
C GLU A 418 -19.46 -13.73 28.26
N GLY A 419 -19.86 -14.86 27.67
CA GLY A 419 -20.52 -14.93 26.36
C GLY A 419 -19.64 -14.79 25.11
N THR A 420 -18.37 -14.37 25.19
CA THR A 420 -17.53 -14.16 23.99
C THR A 420 -16.79 -15.43 23.54
N LEU A 421 -17.48 -16.33 22.83
CA LEU A 421 -16.87 -17.49 22.16
C LEU A 421 -15.74 -17.11 21.17
N ASP A 422 -15.83 -15.93 20.56
CA ASP A 422 -14.85 -15.41 19.58
C ASP A 422 -13.45 -15.13 20.16
N GLU A 423 -13.26 -15.04 21.49
CA GLU A 423 -11.93 -14.85 22.08
C GLU A 423 -11.08 -16.14 22.11
N GLN A 424 -11.68 -17.32 21.82
CA GLN A 424 -11.01 -18.62 21.84
C GLN A 424 -10.84 -19.21 20.43
N ARG A 425 -9.85 -18.72 19.67
CA ARG A 425 -9.41 -19.33 18.41
C ARG A 425 -7.89 -19.47 18.37
N ASP A 426 -7.43 -20.67 18.00
CA ASP A 426 -6.02 -21.01 17.80
C ASP A 426 -5.42 -20.17 16.63
N PRO A 427 -4.11 -19.88 16.60
CA PRO A 427 -3.52 -18.94 15.65
C PRO A 427 -3.39 -19.49 14.23
N TYR A 428 -3.25 -18.62 13.23
CA TYR A 428 -2.99 -19.00 11.83
C TYR A 428 -1.80 -19.96 11.70
N LYS A 429 -2.09 -21.23 11.39
CA LYS A 429 -1.07 -22.28 11.24
C LYS A 429 -0.55 -22.26 9.80
N LEU A 430 0.26 -21.25 9.48
CA LEU A 430 0.89 -21.01 8.17
C LEU A 430 2.40 -21.29 8.23
N TYR A 431 2.93 -22.10 7.33
CA TYR A 431 4.37 -22.35 7.19
C TYR A 431 5.11 -21.05 6.84
N ARG A 432 6.21 -20.78 7.56
CA ARG A 432 6.93 -19.49 7.55
C ARG A 432 6.03 -18.25 7.74
N PHE A 433 4.83 -18.44 8.28
CA PHE A 433 3.76 -17.43 8.40
C PHE A 433 3.22 -16.91 7.06
N MET A 434 3.32 -17.72 6.00
CA MET A 434 2.92 -17.37 4.64
C MET A 434 2.13 -18.48 3.93
N ILE A 435 2.55 -19.74 4.01
CA ILE A 435 1.99 -20.83 3.18
C ILE A 435 1.05 -21.74 3.98
N PRO A 436 -0.21 -21.94 3.59
CA PRO A 436 -1.04 -23.00 4.16
C PRO A 436 -0.44 -24.37 3.83
N PRO A 437 -0.13 -25.25 4.81
CA PRO A 437 0.55 -26.51 4.53
C PRO A 437 -0.15 -27.43 3.52
N VAL A 438 -1.49 -27.41 3.48
CA VAL A 438 -2.31 -28.18 2.53
C VAL A 438 -2.02 -27.79 1.08
N PHE A 439 -1.93 -26.49 0.81
CA PHE A 439 -1.66 -25.93 -0.53
C PHE A 439 -0.16 -25.68 -0.77
N ALA A 440 0.72 -26.26 0.05
CA ALA A 440 2.17 -26.12 -0.14
C ALA A 440 2.64 -26.77 -1.44
N SER A 441 2.03 -27.88 -1.84
CA SER A 441 2.39 -28.63 -3.07
C SER A 441 1.92 -27.93 -4.35
N SER A 442 0.79 -27.22 -4.34
CA SER A 442 0.28 -26.50 -5.52
C SER A 442 1.07 -25.25 -5.84
N ARG A 443 1.68 -24.61 -4.83
CA ARG A 443 2.46 -23.36 -4.94
C ARG A 443 1.69 -22.21 -5.62
N ASP A 444 0.37 -22.21 -5.45
CA ASP A 444 -0.55 -21.23 -6.05
C ASP A 444 -1.24 -20.33 -5.02
N ILE A 445 -0.99 -20.49 -3.72
CA ILE A 445 -1.46 -19.55 -2.68
C ILE A 445 -0.34 -19.20 -1.69
N ALA A 446 -0.31 -17.92 -1.29
CA ALA A 446 0.50 -17.42 -0.20
C ALA A 446 -0.20 -16.26 0.52
N TYR A 447 0.09 -16.10 1.81
CA TYR A 447 -0.29 -14.96 2.63
C TYR A 447 0.94 -14.08 2.86
N VAL A 448 0.76 -12.75 2.83
CA VAL A 448 1.80 -11.77 3.20
C VAL A 448 1.25 -10.77 4.19
N GLY A 449 2.01 -10.47 5.24
CA GLY A 449 1.55 -9.62 6.34
C GLY A 449 0.49 -10.27 7.24
N ALA A 450 0.43 -11.60 7.28
CA ALA A 450 -0.35 -12.38 8.26
C ALA A 450 0.29 -12.38 9.67
N LEU A 451 1.07 -11.35 10.00
CA LEU A 451 1.80 -11.15 11.25
C LEU A 451 1.91 -9.66 11.59
N THR A 452 2.22 -9.34 12.84
CA THR A 452 2.67 -8.00 13.25
C THR A 452 4.18 -7.98 13.51
N SER A 453 4.82 -6.88 13.16
CA SER A 453 6.23 -6.60 13.53
C SER A 453 6.41 -5.08 13.66
N VAL A 454 7.36 -4.66 14.49
CA VAL A 454 7.83 -3.25 14.55
C VAL A 454 8.59 -2.81 13.29
N SER A 455 8.99 -3.75 12.42
CA SER A 455 9.84 -3.53 11.23
C SER A 455 9.09 -3.88 9.93
N LEU A 456 7.98 -3.20 9.67
CA LEU A 456 7.03 -3.56 8.61
C LEU A 456 7.61 -3.64 7.19
N PRO A 457 8.50 -2.75 6.72
CA PRO A 457 8.98 -2.82 5.34
C PRO A 457 10.04 -3.92 5.16
N ASP A 458 10.91 -4.13 6.15
CA ASP A 458 11.94 -5.19 6.12
C ASP A 458 11.28 -6.58 5.99
N THR A 459 10.24 -6.85 6.78
CA THR A 459 9.46 -8.09 6.69
C THR A 459 8.62 -8.14 5.41
N ALA A 460 8.06 -7.02 4.94
CA ALA A 460 7.30 -6.98 3.69
C ALA A 460 8.14 -7.31 2.46
N GLN A 461 9.33 -6.72 2.31
CA GLN A 461 10.23 -6.99 1.18
C GLN A 461 10.77 -8.42 1.23
N THR A 462 11.13 -8.92 2.42
CA THR A 462 11.65 -10.29 2.56
C THR A 462 10.55 -11.34 2.30
N GLN A 463 9.33 -11.15 2.80
CA GLN A 463 8.20 -12.03 2.48
C GLN A 463 7.83 -12.01 0.99
N ALA A 464 7.84 -10.83 0.35
CA ALA A 464 7.55 -10.69 -1.07
C ALA A 464 8.51 -11.50 -1.96
N LEU A 465 9.81 -11.46 -1.65
CA LEU A 465 10.82 -12.24 -2.36
C LEU A 465 10.71 -13.73 -2.05
N TRP A 466 10.53 -14.12 -0.79
CA TRP A 466 10.36 -15.52 -0.40
C TRP A 466 9.14 -16.16 -1.06
N VAL A 467 7.99 -15.48 -1.10
CA VAL A 467 6.78 -15.95 -1.81
C VAL A 467 7.05 -16.08 -3.31
N THR A 468 7.80 -15.15 -3.90
CA THR A 468 8.17 -15.21 -5.33
C THR A 468 9.07 -16.40 -5.64
N ALA A 469 10.10 -16.64 -4.83
CA ALA A 469 10.98 -17.81 -4.93
C ALA A 469 10.25 -19.13 -4.65
N PHE A 470 9.30 -19.16 -3.72
CA PHE A 470 8.43 -20.30 -3.45
C PHE A 470 7.50 -20.61 -4.63
N PHE A 471 6.85 -19.59 -5.20
CA PHE A 471 6.03 -19.69 -6.41
C PHE A 471 6.82 -20.07 -7.67
N ASN A 472 8.14 -19.91 -7.67
CA ASN A 472 9.05 -20.29 -8.76
C ASN A 472 9.78 -21.61 -8.49
N HIS A 473 9.30 -22.40 -7.53
CA HIS A 473 9.83 -23.71 -7.14
C HIS A 473 11.27 -23.70 -6.57
N SER A 474 11.89 -22.52 -6.45
CA SER A 474 13.29 -22.33 -6.00
C SER A 474 13.50 -22.62 -4.51
N ILE A 475 12.43 -22.63 -3.71
CA ILE A 475 12.45 -23.03 -2.29
C ILE A 475 11.89 -24.46 -2.14
N PRO A 476 12.62 -25.40 -1.51
CA PRO A 476 12.12 -26.77 -1.26
C PRO A 476 11.02 -26.79 -0.19
N ILE A 477 10.10 -27.76 -0.30
CA ILE A 477 9.10 -28.04 0.73
C ILE A 477 9.71 -29.08 1.69
N PRO A 478 9.85 -28.80 3.00
CA PRO A 478 10.36 -29.79 3.95
C PRO A 478 9.29 -30.85 4.28
N SER A 479 9.72 -32.09 4.49
CA SER A 479 8.83 -33.21 4.83
C SER A 479 8.10 -33.05 6.17
N ASP A 480 8.63 -32.22 7.08
CA ASP A 480 8.03 -31.89 8.38
C ASP A 480 7.30 -30.53 8.39
N ILE A 481 6.92 -29.98 7.22
CA ILE A 481 6.25 -28.69 7.06
C ILE A 481 5.11 -28.45 8.06
N THR A 482 4.27 -29.45 8.30
CA THR A 482 3.16 -29.39 9.28
C THR A 482 3.67 -29.23 10.71
N TYR A 483 4.73 -29.93 11.10
CA TYR A 483 5.32 -29.81 12.43
C TYR A 483 6.01 -28.45 12.63
N GLN A 484 6.83 -27.99 11.67
CA GLN A 484 7.44 -26.65 11.74
C GLN A 484 6.36 -25.55 11.85
N THR A 485 5.26 -25.71 11.11
CA THR A 485 4.12 -24.79 11.15
C THR A 485 3.46 -24.75 12.53
N VAL A 486 3.18 -25.90 13.14
CA VAL A 486 2.66 -25.97 14.51
C VAL A 486 3.66 -25.35 15.50
N LEU A 487 4.93 -25.74 15.45
CA LEU A 487 5.99 -25.25 16.35
C LEU A 487 6.11 -23.72 16.31
N HIS A 488 6.16 -23.14 15.12
CA HIS A 488 6.28 -21.69 14.93
C HIS A 488 5.02 -20.94 15.39
N SER A 489 3.83 -21.51 15.16
CA SER A 489 2.55 -20.91 15.56
C SER A 489 2.35 -20.98 17.08
N ARG A 490 2.73 -22.09 17.73
CA ARG A 490 2.70 -22.22 19.20
C ARG A 490 3.69 -21.31 19.90
N PHE A 491 4.86 -21.04 19.31
CA PHE A 491 5.84 -20.15 19.92
C PHE A 491 5.27 -18.75 20.22
N GLY A 492 4.47 -18.17 19.33
CA GLY A 492 3.79 -16.88 19.57
C GLY A 492 2.95 -16.89 20.85
N LYS A 493 2.16 -17.96 21.07
CA LYS A 493 1.31 -18.16 22.25
C LYS A 493 2.11 -18.22 23.55
N TRP A 494 3.30 -18.81 23.52
CA TRP A 494 4.17 -18.90 24.70
C TRP A 494 5.00 -17.64 24.94
N ARG A 495 5.44 -16.99 23.87
CA ARG A 495 6.31 -15.81 23.88
C ARG A 495 5.58 -14.50 24.19
N TYR A 496 4.35 -14.30 23.68
CA TYR A 496 3.57 -13.06 23.81
C TYR A 496 2.12 -13.32 24.29
N PRO A 497 1.94 -13.94 25.48
CA PRO A 497 0.64 -14.44 25.96
C PRO A 497 -0.38 -13.36 26.31
N TYR A 498 0.04 -12.10 26.54
CA TYR A 498 -0.86 -11.07 27.07
C TYR A 498 -1.83 -10.48 26.04
N ARG A 499 -1.60 -10.65 24.72
CA ARG A 499 -2.57 -10.32 23.65
C ARG A 499 -2.42 -11.21 22.41
N PHE A 500 -1.67 -10.76 21.41
CA PHE A 500 -1.83 -11.22 20.03
C PHE A 500 -1.11 -12.51 19.71
N GLY A 501 -0.03 -12.86 20.42
CA GLY A 501 0.77 -14.07 20.13
C GLY A 501 -0.02 -15.37 20.14
N ALA A 502 -1.13 -15.44 20.90
CA ALA A 502 -2.04 -16.58 20.91
C ALA A 502 -3.00 -16.65 19.71
N ARG A 503 -3.11 -15.57 18.92
CA ARG A 503 -4.04 -15.40 17.78
C ARG A 503 -3.33 -15.27 16.43
N TYR A 504 -2.12 -14.71 16.40
CA TYR A 504 -1.26 -14.60 15.22
C TYR A 504 0.20 -14.30 15.61
N PRO A 505 1.17 -14.43 14.70
CA PRO A 505 2.57 -14.14 14.98
C PRO A 505 2.78 -12.64 15.22
N ASP A 506 3.41 -12.30 16.34
CA ASP A 506 3.63 -10.92 16.79
C ASP A 506 5.12 -10.77 17.14
N PHE A 507 5.87 -9.94 16.41
CA PHE A 507 7.34 -9.91 16.49
C PHE A 507 7.89 -8.60 17.03
N LEU A 508 8.76 -8.72 18.03
CA LEU A 508 9.63 -7.66 18.50
C LEU A 508 11.08 -8.01 18.10
N PHE A 509 11.89 -8.50 19.04
CA PHE A 509 13.29 -8.94 18.81
C PHE A 509 13.42 -10.18 17.91
N ASP A 510 12.35 -10.95 17.72
CA ASP A 510 12.33 -12.15 16.86
C ASP A 510 12.39 -11.82 15.35
N THR A 511 12.23 -10.53 15.00
CA THR A 511 12.11 -10.07 13.60
C THR A 511 13.37 -10.28 12.78
N LEU A 512 14.55 -9.96 13.33
CA LEU A 512 15.81 -10.11 12.59
C LEU A 512 16.12 -11.60 12.32
N PRO A 513 16.09 -12.51 13.32
CA PRO A 513 16.18 -13.96 13.07
C PRO A 513 15.09 -14.54 12.15
N TYR A 514 13.91 -13.92 12.07
CA TYR A 514 12.90 -14.30 11.08
C TYR A 514 13.34 -13.95 9.65
N ILE A 515 13.91 -12.76 9.44
CA ILE A 515 14.49 -12.35 8.15
C ILE A 515 15.67 -13.28 7.79
N ASP A 516 16.59 -13.54 8.72
CA ASP A 516 17.72 -14.46 8.49
C ASP A 516 17.24 -15.85 8.04
N MET A 517 16.17 -16.38 8.65
CA MET A 517 15.56 -17.65 8.24
C MET A 517 15.02 -17.62 6.81
N LEU A 518 14.28 -16.56 6.42
CA LEU A 518 13.76 -16.46 5.05
C LEU A 518 14.89 -16.29 4.02
N LEU A 519 15.92 -15.52 4.34
CA LEU A 519 17.10 -15.37 3.49
C LEU A 519 17.83 -16.71 3.30
N LYS A 520 17.98 -17.48 4.38
CA LYS A 520 18.61 -18.80 4.37
C LYS A 520 17.81 -19.85 3.60
N ASP A 521 16.48 -19.83 3.66
CA ASP A 521 15.62 -20.66 2.80
C ASP A 521 15.86 -20.37 1.30
N MET A 522 16.20 -19.12 0.97
CA MET A 522 16.53 -18.64 -0.38
C MET A 522 18.03 -18.71 -0.73
N ARG A 523 18.88 -19.28 0.14
CA ARG A 523 20.36 -19.34 0.02
C ARG A 523 21.07 -17.97 -0.01
N LEU A 524 20.42 -16.90 0.43
CA LEU A 524 20.97 -15.53 0.43
C LEU A 524 21.83 -15.25 1.66
N ARG A 525 22.66 -14.20 1.60
CA ARG A 525 23.57 -13.83 2.69
C ARG A 525 22.81 -13.30 3.91
N ILE A 526 23.00 -13.92 5.08
CA ILE A 526 22.35 -13.49 6.33
C ILE A 526 23.15 -12.39 7.08
N HIS A 527 24.48 -12.47 7.09
CA HIS A 527 25.34 -11.47 7.74
C HIS A 527 25.71 -10.36 6.76
N ARG A 528 25.15 -9.17 6.96
CA ARG A 528 25.15 -8.08 5.98
C ARG A 528 26.09 -6.93 6.33
N LYS A 529 26.52 -6.81 7.59
CA LYS A 529 27.49 -5.79 8.03
C LYS A 529 28.92 -6.11 7.58
N SER A 530 29.83 -5.16 7.76
CA SER A 530 31.20 -5.23 7.21
C SER A 530 32.13 -6.22 7.91
N ASN A 531 31.82 -6.60 9.17
CA ASN A 531 32.52 -7.64 9.92
C ASN A 531 31.67 -8.12 11.12
N SER A 532 32.11 -9.18 11.78
CA SER A 532 31.41 -9.84 12.89
C SER A 532 31.17 -8.96 14.13
N PHE A 533 31.90 -7.85 14.31
CA PHE A 533 31.65 -6.91 15.41
C PHE A 533 30.45 -6.02 15.08
N TRP A 534 30.44 -5.40 13.90
CA TRP A 534 29.30 -4.59 13.46
C TRP A 534 28.06 -5.44 13.23
N GLU A 535 28.20 -6.69 12.78
CA GLU A 535 27.12 -7.67 12.66
C GLU A 535 26.39 -7.95 13.98
N LEU A 536 27.05 -7.75 15.13
CA LEU A 536 26.47 -7.90 16.46
C LEU A 536 25.89 -6.60 17.03
N PHE A 537 26.58 -5.47 16.84
CA PHE A 537 26.31 -4.23 17.57
C PHE A 537 25.73 -3.07 16.73
N GLU A 538 25.88 -3.11 15.40
CA GLU A 538 25.24 -2.12 14.52
C GLU A 538 23.75 -2.48 14.32
N PRO A 539 22.80 -1.54 14.44
CA PRO A 539 21.42 -1.81 14.11
C PRO A 539 21.26 -2.11 12.61
N TYR A 540 20.52 -3.17 12.30
CA TYR A 540 20.05 -3.41 10.94
C TYR A 540 19.09 -2.31 10.46
N THR A 541 19.17 -2.01 9.17
CA THR A 541 18.37 -0.98 8.50
C THR A 541 17.90 -1.47 7.14
N LEU A 542 16.96 -0.74 6.54
CA LEU A 542 16.45 -1.04 5.21
C LEU A 542 17.56 -1.02 4.13
N LYS A 543 18.61 -0.20 4.33
CA LYS A 543 19.74 -0.09 3.40
C LYS A 543 20.56 -1.39 3.31
N ASP A 544 20.59 -2.18 4.37
CA ASP A 544 21.26 -3.50 4.40
C ASP A 544 20.56 -4.52 3.48
N TYR A 545 19.29 -4.29 3.15
CA TYR A 545 18.46 -5.11 2.27
C TYR A 545 18.14 -4.41 0.93
N LYS A 546 18.96 -3.44 0.49
CA LYS A 546 18.84 -2.85 -0.85
C LYS A 546 19.41 -3.82 -1.90
N GLY A 547 18.72 -3.98 -3.02
CA GLY A 547 19.13 -4.88 -4.12
C GLY A 547 18.84 -6.37 -3.88
N LEU A 548 18.11 -6.72 -2.81
CA LEU A 548 17.88 -8.11 -2.39
C LEU A 548 17.24 -9.01 -3.47
N VAL A 549 16.39 -8.43 -4.32
CA VAL A 549 15.74 -9.17 -5.42
C VAL A 549 16.73 -9.50 -6.55
N ASP A 550 17.74 -8.65 -6.77
CA ASP A 550 18.77 -8.88 -7.77
C ASP A 550 19.85 -9.84 -7.25
N GLU A 551 20.23 -9.73 -5.96
CA GLU A 551 21.06 -10.74 -5.23
C GLU A 551 20.47 -12.16 -5.41
N TRP A 552 19.13 -12.27 -5.37
CA TRP A 552 18.44 -13.53 -5.61
C TRP A 552 18.40 -13.95 -7.10
N LYS A 553 18.14 -13.02 -8.03
CA LYS A 553 18.22 -13.27 -9.49
C LYS A 553 19.63 -13.67 -9.96
N GLU A 554 20.67 -13.32 -9.21
CA GLU A 554 22.05 -13.72 -9.48
C GLU A 554 22.30 -15.13 -8.95
N SER A 555 21.98 -15.39 -7.67
CA SER A 555 22.17 -16.72 -7.05
C SER A 555 21.45 -17.88 -7.77
N ILE A 556 20.28 -17.65 -8.39
CA ILE A 556 19.61 -18.69 -9.20
C ILE A 556 20.35 -19.01 -10.51
N LYS A 557 20.99 -18.02 -11.15
CA LYS A 557 21.77 -18.22 -12.38
C LYS A 557 23.05 -18.99 -12.10
N GLU A 558 23.72 -18.70 -10.98
CA GLU A 558 24.92 -19.42 -10.57
C GLU A 558 24.63 -20.92 -10.39
N VAL A 559 23.51 -21.27 -9.76
CA VAL A 559 23.06 -22.67 -9.62
C VAL A 559 22.72 -23.33 -10.96
N GLU A 560 22.12 -22.60 -11.91
CA GLU A 560 21.89 -23.10 -13.28
C GLU A 560 23.20 -23.32 -14.05
N ILE A 561 24.19 -22.44 -13.88
CA ILE A 561 25.51 -22.53 -14.52
C ILE A 561 26.34 -23.67 -13.92
N GLU A 562 26.41 -23.80 -12.58
CA GLU A 562 27.06 -24.94 -11.92
C GLU A 562 26.39 -26.27 -12.31
N GLY A 563 25.06 -26.28 -12.45
CA GLY A 563 24.31 -27.44 -12.95
C GLY A 563 24.65 -27.82 -14.40
N SER A 564 25.17 -26.89 -15.20
CA SER A 564 25.61 -27.13 -16.58
C SER A 564 27.06 -27.63 -16.68
N HIS A 565 27.93 -27.27 -15.74
CA HIS A 565 29.36 -27.54 -15.77
C HIS A 565 29.73 -28.83 -15.02
N LYS A 566 29.44 -29.98 -15.65
CA LYS A 566 30.16 -31.22 -15.31
C LYS A 566 31.53 -31.23 -15.98
N PRO A 567 32.65 -31.33 -15.24
CA PRO A 567 33.95 -31.58 -15.85
C PRO A 567 33.99 -33.01 -16.40
N ASP A 568 34.47 -33.17 -17.63
CA ASP A 568 34.60 -34.47 -18.27
C ASP A 568 35.89 -35.15 -17.80
N PHE A 569 35.76 -36.27 -17.08
CA PHE A 569 36.88 -37.04 -16.54
C PHE A 569 36.74 -38.51 -16.95
N THR A 570 37.38 -38.85 -18.07
CA THR A 570 37.45 -40.23 -18.57
C THR A 570 38.63 -41.01 -17.99
N LEU A 571 38.41 -42.32 -17.80
CA LEU A 571 39.39 -43.41 -17.57
C LEU A 571 40.01 -43.52 -16.16
N GLY A 572 39.85 -44.70 -15.57
CA GLY A 572 40.29 -45.08 -14.23
C GLY A 572 39.60 -46.36 -13.74
N SER A 573 39.87 -47.49 -14.39
CA SER A 573 39.17 -48.77 -14.16
C SER A 573 39.81 -49.64 -13.08
N THR A 574 39.02 -50.08 -12.09
CA THR A 574 39.11 -51.43 -11.48
C THR A 574 37.82 -51.76 -10.70
N GLU A 575 37.67 -53.04 -10.34
CA GLU A 575 36.40 -53.70 -9.96
C GLU A 575 36.04 -53.60 -8.46
N GLY A 576 34.74 -53.76 -8.17
CA GLY A 576 34.30 -54.78 -7.20
C GLY A 576 34.08 -54.40 -5.73
N ALA A 577 32.88 -53.88 -5.39
CA ALA A 577 32.19 -54.17 -4.13
C ALA A 577 30.68 -53.84 -4.23
N GLU A 578 29.81 -54.73 -3.78
CA GLU A 578 28.35 -54.49 -3.75
C GLU A 578 27.91 -53.79 -2.46
N SER A 579 27.07 -52.76 -2.57
CA SER A 579 26.08 -52.42 -1.54
C SER A 579 24.88 -51.71 -2.18
N SER A 580 23.67 -51.98 -1.68
CA SER A 580 22.43 -51.59 -2.36
C SER A 580 22.01 -50.15 -2.03
N SER A 581 21.78 -49.35 -3.07
CA SER A 581 21.13 -48.03 -2.96
C SER A 581 20.09 -47.82 -4.06
N SER A 582 19.10 -46.98 -3.78
CA SER A 582 17.89 -46.83 -4.60
C SER A 582 18.10 -45.90 -5.81
N SER A 583 18.22 -46.49 -7.00
CA SER A 583 18.34 -45.75 -8.25
C SER A 583 17.03 -45.04 -8.63
N ILE A 584 16.98 -43.72 -8.39
CA ILE A 584 15.94 -42.83 -8.92
C ILE A 584 16.05 -42.83 -10.45
N LYS A 585 15.01 -43.33 -11.13
CA LYS A 585 14.94 -43.29 -12.60
C LYS A 585 14.69 -41.85 -13.07
N LEU A 586 15.71 -41.22 -13.64
CA LEU A 586 15.53 -40.04 -14.48
C LEU A 586 14.63 -40.42 -15.68
N VAL A 587 13.41 -39.90 -15.72
CA VAL A 587 12.57 -39.95 -16.93
C VAL A 587 13.07 -38.85 -17.87
N LYS A 588 13.50 -39.24 -19.07
CA LYS A 588 13.99 -38.28 -20.07
C LYS A 588 12.86 -37.37 -20.53
N MET A 589 13.14 -36.07 -20.55
CA MET A 589 12.33 -35.07 -21.24
C MET A 589 12.34 -35.37 -22.75
N VAL A 590 11.17 -35.45 -23.38
CA VAL A 590 11.03 -35.67 -24.82
C VAL A 590 10.33 -34.47 -25.44
N LEU A 591 11.04 -33.76 -26.32
CA LEU A 591 10.49 -32.72 -27.18
C LEU A 591 10.13 -33.34 -28.54
N ILE A 592 8.92 -33.07 -29.03
CA ILE A 592 8.53 -33.31 -30.43
C ILE A 592 7.85 -32.01 -30.93
N PRO A 593 8.33 -31.38 -32.02
CA PRO A 593 7.75 -30.16 -32.57
C PRO A 593 6.76 -30.42 -33.74
N THR A 594 6.11 -29.33 -34.16
CA THR A 594 5.44 -29.09 -35.46
C THR A 594 4.14 -29.83 -35.84
N ASP A 595 3.10 -29.01 -36.08
CA ASP A 595 2.11 -29.03 -37.17
C ASP A 595 1.54 -30.36 -37.71
N ILE A 596 0.27 -30.65 -37.36
CA ILE A 596 -0.69 -31.33 -38.25
C ILE A 596 -2.04 -30.60 -38.19
N LYS A 597 -2.75 -30.51 -39.33
CA LYS A 597 -4.09 -29.91 -39.48
C LYS A 597 -5.20 -30.97 -39.48
N THR A 598 -6.44 -30.52 -39.17
CA THR A 598 -7.75 -31.15 -39.48
C THR A 598 -8.07 -32.53 -38.85
N PRO A 599 -9.35 -32.94 -38.78
CA PRO A 599 -10.55 -32.16 -38.46
C PRO A 599 -11.41 -32.82 -37.35
N LEU A 600 -12.42 -32.10 -36.82
CA LEU A 600 -13.46 -32.70 -35.96
C LEU A 600 -14.55 -33.37 -36.82
N PRO A 601 -15.12 -34.52 -36.39
CA PRO A 601 -16.18 -35.21 -37.13
C PRO A 601 -17.57 -34.60 -36.88
N ASN A 602 -18.45 -34.68 -37.89
CA ASN A 602 -19.85 -34.29 -37.79
C ASN A 602 -20.66 -35.29 -36.95
N HIS A 603 -21.71 -34.80 -36.29
CA HIS A 603 -22.95 -35.54 -36.10
C HIS A 603 -24.14 -34.64 -36.44
N ASP A 604 -25.05 -35.16 -37.26
CA ASP A 604 -26.18 -34.43 -37.83
C ASP A 604 -27.48 -34.62 -37.03
N ARG A 605 -28.39 -33.65 -37.23
CA ARG A 605 -29.88 -33.69 -37.23
C ARG A 605 -30.60 -35.02 -36.87
N ALA A 606 -31.76 -35.04 -36.21
CA ALA A 606 -32.62 -34.00 -35.60
C ALA A 606 -33.48 -34.67 -34.47
N THR A 607 -34.34 -33.99 -33.70
CA THR A 607 -35.70 -33.51 -34.13
C THR A 607 -36.28 -32.41 -33.20
N THR A 608 -37.14 -31.57 -33.78
CA THR A 608 -38.16 -30.72 -33.12
C THR A 608 -39.47 -30.86 -33.91
N PRO A 609 -40.66 -30.83 -33.27
CA PRO A 609 -41.35 -29.56 -32.90
C PRO A 609 -42.09 -29.68 -31.54
N ASP A 610 -42.85 -28.75 -30.94
CA ASP A 610 -43.23 -27.32 -31.15
C ASP A 610 -43.64 -26.77 -29.74
N SER A 611 -44.07 -25.54 -29.40
CA SER A 611 -44.39 -24.22 -30.02
C SER A 611 -44.42 -23.17 -28.86
N THR A 612 -44.73 -21.87 -28.94
CA THR A 612 -45.25 -20.95 -29.98
C THR A 612 -44.55 -19.58 -29.96
N ILE A 613 -44.22 -19.06 -31.15
CA ILE A 613 -44.68 -17.80 -31.77
C ILE A 613 -45.33 -16.73 -30.83
N ALA A 614 -45.00 -15.42 -30.84
CA ALA A 614 -44.48 -14.59 -31.96
C ALA A 614 -43.43 -13.50 -31.59
N ASP A 615 -42.65 -13.14 -32.62
CA ASP A 615 -41.97 -11.89 -33.01
C ASP A 615 -41.93 -10.64 -32.10
N HIS A 616 -40.73 -10.06 -31.99
CA HIS A 616 -40.45 -8.65 -32.32
C HIS A 616 -38.95 -8.42 -32.62
N ASP A 617 -38.62 -7.39 -33.39
CA ASP A 617 -37.25 -7.03 -33.83
C ASP A 617 -36.28 -6.67 -32.68
N PRO A 618 -34.94 -6.84 -32.87
CA PRO A 618 -33.94 -6.57 -31.85
C PRO A 618 -33.59 -5.06 -31.67
N PRO A 619 -33.80 -4.46 -30.48
CA PRO A 619 -33.28 -3.15 -30.12
C PRO A 619 -31.89 -3.25 -29.44
N PRO A 620 -31.14 -2.15 -29.27
CA PRO A 620 -29.69 -2.20 -29.42
C PRO A 620 -28.86 -2.19 -28.13
N TYR A 621 -27.56 -2.49 -28.28
CA TYR A 621 -26.50 -2.12 -27.34
C TYR A 621 -26.68 -0.68 -26.83
N THR A 622 -26.68 -0.48 -25.51
CA THR A 622 -26.30 0.81 -24.91
C THR A 622 -25.43 0.59 -23.65
N PRO A 623 -24.47 1.48 -23.35
CA PRO A 623 -23.42 1.25 -22.36
C PRO A 623 -23.59 2.09 -21.08
N PHE A 624 -22.82 1.78 -20.03
CA PHE A 624 -22.44 2.77 -19.02
C PHE A 624 -21.02 2.54 -18.47
N ASP A 625 -20.03 3.04 -19.21
CA ASP A 625 -18.82 3.55 -18.56
C ASP A 625 -19.20 4.74 -17.66
N SER A 626 -18.61 4.79 -16.46
CA SER A 626 -18.54 6.04 -15.71
C SER A 626 -17.26 6.78 -16.11
N PRO A 627 -17.31 8.07 -16.47
CA PRO A 627 -16.10 8.82 -16.81
C PRO A 627 -15.15 8.87 -15.60
N LEU A 628 -13.86 8.63 -15.85
CA LEU A 628 -12.81 8.80 -14.86
C LEU A 628 -12.81 10.24 -14.32
N PRO A 629 -12.55 10.46 -13.02
CA PRO A 629 -12.55 11.79 -12.43
C PRO A 629 -11.42 12.65 -13.03
N THR A 630 -11.79 13.84 -13.51
CA THR A 630 -10.84 14.82 -14.07
C THR A 630 -9.71 15.14 -13.07
N PRO A 631 -8.43 15.19 -13.50
CA PRO A 631 -7.31 15.48 -12.61
C PRO A 631 -7.47 16.80 -11.85
N GLN A 632 -7.51 16.73 -10.52
CA GLN A 632 -7.49 17.92 -9.67
C GLN A 632 -6.06 18.43 -9.53
N PHE A 633 -5.83 19.65 -10.01
CA PHE A 633 -4.57 20.38 -9.80
C PHE A 633 -4.41 20.74 -8.31
N PRO A 634 -3.18 20.79 -7.79
CA PRO A 634 -2.94 21.26 -6.43
C PRO A 634 -3.46 22.69 -6.24
N PRO A 635 -3.98 23.04 -5.06
CA PRO A 635 -4.57 24.36 -4.82
C PRO A 635 -3.49 25.45 -4.87
N SER A 636 -3.76 26.52 -5.62
CA SER A 636 -2.95 27.75 -5.61
C SER A 636 -3.01 28.38 -4.23
N ALA A 637 -1.90 28.31 -3.48
CA ALA A 637 -1.80 28.83 -2.13
C ALA A 637 -1.64 30.35 -2.12
N LEU A 638 -2.76 31.08 -1.98
CA LEU A 638 -2.79 32.52 -1.69
C LEU A 638 -4.09 32.86 -0.94
N ALA A 639 -3.98 33.71 0.09
CA ALA A 639 -5.02 33.84 1.11
C ALA A 639 -6.10 34.89 0.78
N SER A 640 -7.35 34.60 1.14
CA SER A 640 -8.39 35.60 1.38
C SER A 640 -8.39 35.99 2.86
N SER A 641 -8.50 37.30 3.13
CA SER A 641 -8.23 37.88 4.45
C SER A 641 -9.41 37.83 5.42
N SER A 642 -9.14 37.41 6.66
CA SER A 642 -9.79 37.94 7.87
C SER A 642 -8.73 38.12 8.98
N SER A 643 -9.01 38.97 9.98
CA SER A 643 -7.96 39.74 10.68
C SER A 643 -7.67 39.32 12.12
N SER A 644 -6.41 39.02 12.43
CA SER A 644 -5.73 39.32 13.70
C SER A 644 -4.18 39.24 13.52
N SER A 645 -3.40 39.57 14.53
CA SER A 645 -2.06 40.17 14.36
C SER A 645 -0.83 39.35 14.82
N SER A 646 0.33 39.70 14.22
CA SER A 646 1.72 39.45 14.67
C SER A 646 2.36 38.09 14.34
N PRO A 647 3.70 38.02 14.16
CA PRO A 647 4.54 38.97 13.41
C PRO A 647 5.51 38.30 12.40
N SER A 648 5.69 38.96 11.26
CA SER A 648 6.82 38.87 10.29
C SER A 648 7.75 37.64 10.27
N SER A 649 7.64 36.83 9.21
CA SER A 649 8.82 36.34 8.48
C SER A 649 8.93 37.09 7.14
N SER A 650 10.13 37.46 6.72
CA SER A 650 10.34 38.34 5.57
C SER A 650 10.36 37.55 4.24
N THR A 651 9.20 37.36 3.63
CA THR A 651 9.11 37.08 2.19
C THR A 651 9.71 38.26 1.40
N PRO A 652 10.43 38.02 0.29
CA PRO A 652 10.85 39.11 -0.60
C PRO A 652 9.61 39.79 -1.19
N ASN A 653 9.57 41.12 -1.14
CA ASN A 653 8.48 41.92 -1.72
C ASN A 653 8.54 41.89 -3.25
N ILE A 654 7.94 40.85 -3.86
CA ILE A 654 7.70 40.79 -5.31
C ILE A 654 6.80 41.99 -5.69
N PRO A 655 7.22 42.85 -6.64
CA PRO A 655 6.40 43.95 -7.14
C PRO A 655 5.01 43.49 -7.58
N THR A 656 3.98 44.23 -7.17
CA THR A 656 2.58 43.95 -7.52
C THR A 656 1.99 45.03 -8.43
N SER A 657 1.13 44.60 -9.35
CA SER A 657 0.29 45.46 -10.18
C SER A 657 -1.16 44.96 -10.16
N LYS A 658 -2.11 45.80 -10.54
CA LYS A 658 -3.54 45.45 -10.67
C LYS A 658 -3.80 44.77 -12.01
N ALA A 659 -4.46 45.47 -12.94
CA ALA A 659 -4.54 45.08 -14.35
C ALA A 659 -3.43 45.76 -15.15
N VAL A 660 -2.97 45.10 -16.22
CA VAL A 660 -2.11 45.72 -17.24
C VAL A 660 -2.89 45.79 -18.54
N SER A 661 -2.99 47.00 -19.11
CA SER A 661 -3.57 47.20 -20.43
C SER A 661 -2.71 48.14 -21.28
N SER A 662 -2.60 47.85 -22.58
CA SER A 662 -1.82 48.68 -23.53
C SER A 662 -2.35 48.57 -24.95
N SER A 663 -2.26 49.66 -25.70
CA SER A 663 -2.46 49.65 -27.15
C SER A 663 -1.22 49.13 -27.91
N GLY A 664 -0.04 49.29 -27.32
CA GLY A 664 1.25 48.80 -27.83
C GLY A 664 1.55 47.36 -27.40
N ALA A 665 2.74 46.89 -27.75
CA ALA A 665 3.23 45.59 -27.29
C ALA A 665 3.48 45.63 -25.76
N ILE A 666 3.18 44.52 -25.08
CA ILE A 666 3.43 44.33 -23.65
C ILE A 666 4.60 43.36 -23.52
N SER A 667 5.69 43.79 -22.90
CA SER A 667 6.81 42.93 -22.54
C SER A 667 7.08 43.11 -21.05
N LEU A 668 6.90 42.06 -20.25
CA LEU A 668 7.07 42.10 -18.81
C LEU A 668 8.03 40.99 -18.38
N LEU A 669 9.13 41.39 -17.75
CA LEU A 669 10.07 40.49 -17.08
C LEU A 669 9.88 40.61 -15.58
N GLY A 670 9.91 39.48 -14.87
CA GLY A 670 9.71 39.43 -13.43
C GLY A 670 11.00 39.54 -12.60
N PRO A 671 10.94 39.21 -11.29
CA PRO A 671 9.75 38.73 -10.58
C PRO A 671 8.67 39.80 -10.48
N LEU A 672 7.44 39.48 -10.92
CA LEU A 672 6.31 40.41 -10.98
C LEU A 672 4.99 39.67 -10.79
N ARG A 673 4.06 40.26 -10.02
CA ARG A 673 2.73 39.68 -9.79
C ARG A 673 1.60 40.65 -10.18
N ILE A 674 0.71 40.20 -11.04
CA ILE A 674 -0.39 40.97 -11.62
C ILE A 674 -1.71 40.39 -11.09
N LEU A 675 -2.43 41.18 -10.29
CA LEU A 675 -3.56 40.73 -9.48
C LEU A 675 -4.88 40.63 -10.26
N GLU A 676 -4.94 41.20 -11.46
CA GLU A 676 -6.11 41.21 -12.33
C GLU A 676 -5.72 40.75 -13.74
N SER A 677 -6.42 41.19 -14.79
CA SER A 677 -6.15 40.76 -16.17
C SER A 677 -4.96 41.48 -16.83
N VAL A 678 -4.28 40.78 -17.75
CA VAL A 678 -3.36 41.39 -18.73
C VAL A 678 -4.05 41.41 -20.10
N SER A 679 -4.11 42.58 -20.74
CA SER A 679 -4.80 42.74 -22.03
C SER A 679 -4.07 43.69 -22.98
N GLY A 680 -3.99 43.35 -24.27
CA GLY A 680 -3.30 44.21 -25.25
C GLY A 680 -3.84 44.09 -26.67
N SER A 681 -3.85 45.21 -27.41
CA SER A 681 -4.15 45.20 -28.85
C SER A 681 -2.95 44.85 -29.74
N SER A 682 -1.81 44.51 -29.13
CA SER A 682 -0.60 44.01 -29.78
C SER A 682 -0.02 42.81 -29.01
N SER A 683 1.16 42.34 -29.40
CA SER A 683 1.78 41.14 -28.85
C SER A 683 2.08 41.25 -27.35
N ILE A 684 1.95 40.14 -26.63
CA ILE A 684 2.25 40.05 -25.20
C ILE A 684 3.34 39.01 -24.96
N THR A 685 4.41 39.43 -24.31
CA THR A 685 5.51 38.58 -23.83
C THR A 685 5.62 38.70 -22.32
N LEU A 686 5.52 37.58 -21.59
CA LEU A 686 5.80 37.53 -20.14
C LEU A 686 6.91 36.50 -19.90
N ALA A 687 7.90 36.82 -19.07
CA ALA A 687 8.93 35.86 -18.69
C ALA A 687 9.61 36.16 -17.35
N GLN A 688 10.38 35.19 -16.83
CA GLN A 688 11.23 35.30 -15.65
C GLN A 688 10.46 35.53 -14.34
N HIS A 689 9.70 34.52 -13.90
CA HIS A 689 8.89 34.55 -12.66
C HIS A 689 7.74 35.58 -12.68
N VAL A 690 6.96 35.64 -13.77
CA VAL A 690 5.74 36.46 -13.85
C VAL A 690 4.51 35.65 -13.43
N THR A 691 3.72 36.19 -12.50
CA THR A 691 2.42 35.64 -12.08
C THR A 691 1.29 36.56 -12.50
N VAL A 692 0.22 36.00 -13.07
CA VAL A 692 -1.04 36.69 -13.44
C VAL A 692 -2.21 35.93 -12.80
N GLU A 693 -2.94 36.59 -11.91
CA GLU A 693 -4.11 35.99 -11.24
C GLU A 693 -5.36 36.02 -12.15
N GLY A 694 -5.47 37.01 -13.05
CA GLY A 694 -6.57 37.15 -13.99
C GLY A 694 -6.35 36.47 -15.35
N PRO A 695 -7.29 36.66 -16.30
CA PRO A 695 -7.15 36.17 -17.66
C PRO A 695 -6.17 37.01 -18.50
N LEU A 696 -5.54 36.37 -19.48
CA LEU A 696 -4.58 36.97 -20.42
C LEU A 696 -5.18 37.05 -21.83
N LYS A 697 -5.22 38.24 -22.44
CA LYS A 697 -5.91 38.48 -23.73
C LYS A 697 -5.08 39.32 -24.69
N SER A 698 -4.84 38.83 -25.91
CA SER A 698 -4.18 39.61 -26.98
C SER A 698 -4.93 39.48 -28.30
N SER A 699 -5.00 40.57 -29.09
CA SER A 699 -5.40 40.50 -30.50
C SER A 699 -4.25 40.09 -31.44
N SER A 700 -3.07 39.76 -30.90
CA SER A 700 -1.86 39.38 -31.63
C SER A 700 -1.22 38.14 -30.97
N LYS A 701 0.09 37.92 -31.17
CA LYS A 701 0.85 36.78 -30.64
C LYS A 701 1.02 36.88 -29.12
N ILE A 702 0.90 35.76 -28.42
CA ILE A 702 1.26 35.62 -27.00
C ILE A 702 2.50 34.72 -26.88
N VAL A 703 3.46 35.10 -26.05
CA VAL A 703 4.65 34.31 -25.69
C VAL A 703 4.81 34.31 -24.17
N LEU A 704 4.76 33.13 -23.54
CA LEU A 704 5.09 32.95 -22.13
C LEU A 704 6.31 32.02 -22.03
N GLY A 705 7.28 32.31 -21.17
CA GLY A 705 8.38 31.38 -20.88
C GLY A 705 9.25 31.76 -19.68
N ASP A 706 10.20 30.92 -19.29
CA ASP A 706 11.03 31.09 -18.07
C ASP A 706 10.19 31.35 -16.80
N ASP A 707 9.52 30.32 -16.27
CA ASP A 707 8.65 30.40 -15.07
C ASP A 707 7.53 31.46 -15.17
N VAL A 708 6.40 31.09 -15.78
CA VAL A 708 5.20 31.95 -15.86
C VAL A 708 3.96 31.22 -15.39
N LEU A 709 3.19 31.86 -14.51
CA LEU A 709 1.94 31.34 -13.96
C LEU A 709 0.77 32.26 -14.32
N VAL A 710 -0.19 31.77 -15.09
CA VAL A 710 -1.46 32.46 -15.37
C VAL A 710 -2.59 31.63 -14.77
N GLN A 711 -3.26 32.12 -13.72
CA GLN A 711 -4.36 31.38 -13.09
C GLN A 711 -5.61 31.36 -13.98
N GLY A 712 -5.90 32.45 -14.69
CA GLY A 712 -7.01 32.54 -15.64
C GLY A 712 -6.71 31.98 -17.03
N GLY A 713 -7.72 32.03 -17.91
CA GLY A 713 -7.60 31.58 -19.29
C GLY A 713 -6.81 32.52 -20.20
N ILE A 714 -6.18 31.95 -21.22
CA ILE A 714 -5.43 32.67 -22.26
C ILE A 714 -6.25 32.71 -23.55
N LYS A 715 -6.47 33.90 -24.12
CA LYS A 715 -7.09 34.08 -25.43
C LYS A 715 -6.23 34.95 -26.36
N GLY A 716 -5.75 34.35 -27.45
CA GLY A 716 -4.98 35.04 -28.50
C GLY A 716 -5.75 35.04 -29.84
N SER A 717 -5.85 36.18 -30.52
CA SER A 717 -6.35 36.24 -31.90
C SER A 717 -5.30 35.88 -32.96
N SER A 718 -4.05 35.59 -32.54
CA SER A 718 -3.00 35.01 -33.38
C SER A 718 -2.47 33.73 -32.72
N SER A 719 -1.18 33.40 -32.89
CA SER A 719 -0.55 32.23 -32.26
C SER A 719 -0.22 32.44 -30.78
N ILE A 720 -0.12 31.33 -30.05
CA ILE A 720 0.31 31.28 -28.64
C ILE A 720 1.49 30.32 -28.52
N LEU A 721 2.60 30.80 -27.96
CA LEU A 721 3.78 30.00 -27.60
C LEU A 721 3.90 29.98 -26.07
N LEU A 722 3.94 28.78 -25.48
CA LEU A 722 4.28 28.57 -24.08
C LEU A 722 5.59 27.75 -24.03
N ASP A 723 6.65 28.28 -23.44
CA ASP A 723 7.97 27.65 -23.44
C ASP A 723 8.54 27.59 -22.01
N GLY A 724 8.39 26.43 -21.36
CA GLY A 724 8.98 26.22 -20.03
C GLY A 724 10.51 26.11 -20.04
N GLY A 725 11.11 25.94 -21.21
CA GLY A 725 12.50 25.52 -21.35
C GLY A 725 12.73 24.07 -20.92
N GLU A 726 13.94 23.58 -21.20
CA GLU A 726 14.40 22.23 -20.86
C GLU A 726 14.78 22.16 -19.37
N GLY A 727 13.78 22.04 -18.48
CA GLY A 727 13.96 21.90 -17.03
C GLY A 727 14.51 23.13 -16.30
N LYS A 728 14.43 24.32 -16.91
CA LYS A 728 14.92 25.60 -16.35
C LYS A 728 13.84 26.44 -15.65
N GLY A 729 12.58 26.13 -15.91
CA GLY A 729 11.39 26.75 -15.35
C GLY A 729 10.14 26.01 -15.84
N ALA A 730 8.95 26.59 -15.71
CA ALA A 730 7.74 26.02 -16.28
C ALA A 730 6.65 27.06 -16.59
N VAL A 731 5.83 26.81 -17.62
CA VAL A 731 4.63 27.62 -17.89
C VAL A 731 3.37 26.92 -17.39
N ARG A 732 2.59 27.60 -16.56
CA ARG A 732 1.39 27.08 -15.88
C ARG A 732 0.14 27.90 -16.25
N VAL A 733 -0.93 27.23 -16.68
CA VAL A 733 -2.22 27.86 -17.03
C VAL A 733 -3.36 27.19 -16.26
N GLY A 734 -4.06 27.96 -15.41
CA GLY A 734 -5.10 27.47 -14.52
C GLY A 734 -6.49 27.28 -15.15
N GLU A 735 -6.71 27.80 -16.37
CA GLU A 735 -7.91 27.51 -17.18
C GLU A 735 -7.51 27.06 -18.61
N SER A 736 -8.27 27.47 -19.63
CA SER A 736 -8.11 27.05 -21.03
C SER A 736 -7.20 28.00 -21.84
N VAL A 737 -6.55 27.47 -22.87
CA VAL A 737 -5.78 28.21 -23.87
C VAL A 737 -6.52 28.19 -25.20
N ARG A 738 -6.85 29.36 -25.76
CA ARG A 738 -7.64 29.48 -27.01
C ARG A 738 -6.96 30.43 -28.00
N ALA A 739 -6.58 29.91 -29.17
CA ALA A 739 -5.91 30.64 -30.23
C ALA A 739 -6.72 30.63 -31.54
N SER A 740 -6.82 31.78 -32.20
CA SER A 740 -7.25 31.85 -33.61
C SER A 740 -6.10 31.56 -34.59
N GLY A 741 -4.85 31.56 -34.11
CA GLY A 741 -3.71 30.98 -34.81
C GLY A 741 -3.41 29.54 -34.38
N GLY A 742 -2.14 29.13 -34.49
CA GLY A 742 -1.64 27.88 -33.92
C GLY A 742 -1.26 28.01 -32.43
N VAL A 743 -1.08 26.86 -31.77
CA VAL A 743 -0.61 26.77 -30.38
C VAL A 743 0.64 25.90 -30.34
N GLU A 744 1.67 26.35 -29.62
CA GLU A 744 2.96 25.67 -29.50
C GLU A 744 3.38 25.63 -28.04
N PHE A 745 3.56 24.43 -27.47
CA PHE A 745 4.07 24.21 -26.11
C PHE A 745 5.42 23.51 -26.16
N ARG A 746 6.41 24.00 -25.41
CA ARG A 746 7.78 23.47 -25.37
C ARG A 746 8.28 23.31 -23.93
N GLY A 747 9.01 22.23 -23.64
CA GLY A 747 9.55 21.95 -22.31
C GLY A 747 8.47 21.66 -21.27
N ASP A 748 8.63 22.18 -20.05
CA ASP A 748 7.65 22.01 -18.96
C ASP A 748 6.46 22.98 -19.07
N VAL A 749 5.34 22.49 -19.60
CA VAL A 749 4.10 23.27 -19.80
C VAL A 749 2.89 22.52 -19.26
N TRP A 750 2.12 23.15 -18.37
CA TRP A 750 0.95 22.56 -17.72
C TRP A 750 -0.30 23.42 -17.88
N VAL A 751 -1.28 22.92 -18.64
CA VAL A 751 -2.58 23.57 -18.86
C VAL A 751 -3.70 22.76 -18.21
N LYS A 752 -4.51 23.40 -17.38
CA LYS A 752 -5.61 22.76 -16.64
C LYS A 752 -6.89 22.58 -17.46
N GLY A 753 -7.24 23.56 -18.28
CA GLY A 753 -8.42 23.52 -19.14
C GLY A 753 -8.14 22.98 -20.55
N ASP A 754 -9.02 23.31 -21.48
CA ASP A 754 -8.90 22.93 -22.89
C ASP A 754 -7.80 23.71 -23.62
N VAL A 755 -7.25 23.10 -24.66
CA VAL A 755 -6.37 23.77 -25.64
C VAL A 755 -7.06 23.74 -26.99
N SER A 756 -7.46 24.90 -27.51
CA SER A 756 -8.18 25.00 -28.79
C SER A 756 -7.48 25.95 -29.76
N ALA A 757 -7.17 25.46 -30.95
CA ALA A 757 -6.51 26.21 -32.01
C ALA A 757 -7.26 26.08 -33.35
N SER A 758 -7.37 27.19 -34.09
CA SER A 758 -7.76 27.15 -35.52
C SER A 758 -6.58 26.77 -36.42
N GLY A 759 -5.34 27.04 -35.99
CA GLY A 759 -4.11 26.57 -36.64
C GLY A 759 -3.65 25.19 -36.14
N LYS A 760 -2.40 24.82 -36.46
CA LYS A 760 -1.75 23.60 -35.95
C LYS A 760 -1.52 23.71 -34.43
N VAL A 761 -1.62 22.58 -33.73
CA VAL A 761 -1.12 22.44 -32.35
C VAL A 761 0.20 21.65 -32.36
N LEU A 762 1.22 22.13 -31.66
CA LEU A 762 2.50 21.45 -31.45
C LEU A 762 2.76 21.33 -29.93
N LEU A 763 3.09 20.13 -29.47
CA LEU A 763 3.29 19.77 -28.07
C LEU A 763 4.64 19.05 -27.95
N GLU A 764 5.65 19.74 -27.44
CA GLU A 764 7.06 19.34 -27.50
C GLU A 764 7.66 19.26 -26.10
N GLY A 765 7.34 18.18 -25.38
CA GLY A 765 7.87 17.86 -24.05
C GLY A 765 9.29 17.27 -24.10
N VAL A 766 10.14 17.78 -24.99
CA VAL A 766 11.56 17.38 -25.07
C VAL A 766 12.31 18.14 -23.98
N GLY A 767 13.14 17.44 -23.20
CA GLY A 767 13.81 18.03 -22.03
C GLY A 767 12.89 18.44 -20.87
N GLY A 768 11.60 18.10 -20.91
CA GLY A 768 10.59 18.43 -19.88
C GLY A 768 9.34 17.54 -20.01
N VAL A 769 8.18 18.03 -19.56
CA VAL A 769 6.88 17.35 -19.71
C VAL A 769 5.74 18.32 -20.02
N VAL A 770 5.10 18.16 -21.18
CA VAL A 770 3.85 18.88 -21.51
C VAL A 770 2.64 18.11 -20.99
N ARG A 771 1.73 18.78 -20.26
CA ARG A 771 0.44 18.20 -19.83
C ARG A 771 -0.75 19.11 -20.13
N VAL A 772 -1.83 18.54 -20.67
CA VAL A 772 -3.12 19.20 -20.88
C VAL A 772 -4.22 18.39 -20.20
N GLY A 773 -4.81 18.93 -19.13
CA GLY A 773 -5.86 18.27 -18.35
C GLY A 773 -7.24 18.29 -19.00
N GLY A 774 -7.49 19.25 -19.90
CA GLY A 774 -8.70 19.31 -20.72
C GLY A 774 -8.52 18.72 -22.13
N LYS A 775 -9.37 19.14 -23.05
CA LYS A 775 -9.43 18.66 -24.43
C LYS A 775 -8.47 19.44 -25.34
N VAL A 776 -7.66 18.73 -26.13
CA VAL A 776 -6.90 19.31 -27.25
C VAL A 776 -7.75 19.28 -28.52
N ASN A 777 -8.02 20.44 -29.10
CA ASN A 777 -8.82 20.60 -30.32
C ASN A 777 -8.05 21.42 -31.36
N SER A 778 -7.90 20.87 -32.57
CA SER A 778 -7.23 21.53 -33.69
C SER A 778 -8.10 21.51 -34.95
N SER A 779 -8.37 22.67 -35.53
CA SER A 779 -8.95 22.74 -36.89
C SER A 779 -7.95 22.34 -37.98
N SER A 780 -6.66 22.25 -37.64
CA SER A 780 -5.59 21.70 -38.47
C SER A 780 -5.11 20.36 -37.87
N GLY A 781 -3.81 20.03 -38.00
CA GLY A 781 -3.20 18.87 -37.35
C GLY A 781 -2.77 19.09 -35.90
N VAL A 782 -2.34 18.01 -35.25
CA VAL A 782 -1.66 18.00 -33.94
C VAL A 782 -0.33 17.26 -34.10
N THR A 783 0.78 17.88 -33.74
CA THR A 783 2.09 17.19 -33.64
C THR A 783 2.49 17.05 -32.17
N VAL A 784 3.02 15.89 -31.81
CA VAL A 784 3.51 15.58 -30.46
C VAL A 784 4.95 15.06 -30.51
N ARG A 785 5.79 15.53 -29.60
CA ARG A 785 7.21 15.18 -29.40
C ARG A 785 7.54 15.18 -27.91
N GLY A 786 8.55 14.44 -27.48
CA GLY A 786 8.93 14.38 -26.07
C GLY A 786 7.92 13.63 -25.19
N ASN A 787 7.93 13.94 -23.88
CA ASN A 787 7.03 13.34 -22.89
C ASN A 787 5.74 14.17 -22.78
N VAL A 788 4.59 13.60 -23.16
CA VAL A 788 3.33 14.37 -23.28
C VAL A 788 2.11 13.60 -22.77
N GLN A 789 1.32 14.23 -21.89
CA GLN A 789 0.07 13.68 -21.34
C GLN A 789 -1.13 14.58 -21.68
N LEU A 790 -2.17 14.05 -22.31
CA LEU A 790 -3.33 14.80 -22.80
C LEU A 790 -4.64 14.16 -22.35
N GLY A 791 -5.70 14.97 -22.19
CA GLY A 791 -7.08 14.49 -22.07
C GLY A 791 -7.60 13.92 -23.41
N ASP A 792 -8.78 14.38 -23.86
CA ASP A 792 -9.26 14.05 -25.21
C ASP A 792 -8.41 14.78 -26.28
N VAL A 793 -8.14 14.14 -27.42
CA VAL A 793 -7.48 14.74 -28.59
C VAL A 793 -8.39 14.67 -29.81
N VAL A 794 -8.68 15.82 -30.44
CA VAL A 794 -9.53 15.91 -31.64
C VAL A 794 -8.89 16.83 -32.67
N CYS A 795 -8.72 16.35 -33.91
CA CYS A 795 -8.24 17.21 -34.99
C CYS A 795 -8.91 16.96 -36.35
N SER A 796 -9.02 18.03 -37.15
CA SER A 796 -9.51 17.93 -38.54
C SER A 796 -8.41 17.67 -39.57
N GLY A 797 -7.15 17.94 -39.23
CA GLY A 797 -5.97 17.45 -39.95
C GLY A 797 -5.51 16.09 -39.44
N LYS A 798 -4.21 15.79 -39.64
CA LYS A 798 -3.55 14.55 -39.18
C LYS A 798 -3.00 14.69 -37.76
N ILE A 799 -2.93 13.60 -37.00
CA ILE A 799 -2.09 13.53 -35.79
C ILE A 799 -0.72 12.96 -36.18
N VAL A 800 0.37 13.56 -35.71
CA VAL A 800 1.75 13.11 -35.98
C VAL A 800 2.50 13.04 -34.67
N VAL A 801 3.03 11.87 -34.32
CA VAL A 801 3.83 11.68 -33.10
C VAL A 801 5.24 11.31 -33.54
N GLU A 802 6.19 12.26 -33.36
CA GLU A 802 7.46 12.30 -34.09
C GLU A 802 8.67 12.02 -33.17
N GLY A 803 9.67 11.28 -33.66
CA GLY A 803 10.98 11.08 -33.01
C GLY A 803 11.10 9.79 -32.18
N GLY A 804 12.33 9.38 -31.84
CA GLY A 804 12.61 8.07 -31.23
C GLY A 804 13.48 8.13 -29.97
N GLY A 805 13.16 7.27 -28.99
CA GLY A 805 13.82 7.19 -27.69
C GLY A 805 12.93 6.52 -26.64
N LYS A 806 13.27 6.69 -25.35
CA LYS A 806 12.45 6.22 -24.21
C LYS A 806 11.30 7.18 -23.83
N GLU A 807 10.89 8.04 -24.77
CA GLU A 807 9.90 9.09 -24.58
C GLU A 807 8.48 8.56 -24.81
N TRP A 808 7.50 9.05 -24.05
CA TRP A 808 6.13 8.52 -24.06
C TRP A 808 5.06 9.57 -24.37
N MET A 809 3.98 9.12 -25.02
CA MET A 809 2.74 9.89 -25.15
C MET A 809 1.58 9.10 -24.55
N VAL A 810 0.83 9.73 -23.64
CA VAL A 810 -0.41 9.17 -23.08
C VAL A 810 -1.58 10.12 -23.40
N VAL A 811 -2.66 9.54 -23.91
CA VAL A 811 -3.97 10.18 -24.11
C VAL A 811 -4.94 9.53 -23.13
N ASP A 812 -5.27 10.23 -22.04
CA ASP A 812 -6.20 9.76 -21.00
C ASP A 812 -7.67 9.75 -21.51
N GLY A 813 -7.95 10.54 -22.55
CA GLY A 813 -9.25 10.61 -23.21
C GLY A 813 -9.36 9.79 -24.50
N ASP A 814 -10.29 10.21 -25.35
CA ASP A 814 -10.46 9.67 -26.70
C ASP A 814 -9.52 10.38 -27.68
N MET A 815 -8.90 9.64 -28.59
CA MET A 815 -8.04 10.17 -29.66
C MET A 815 -8.79 10.12 -30.99
N SER A 816 -8.93 11.24 -31.69
CA SER A 816 -9.67 11.27 -32.96
C SER A 816 -9.10 12.22 -34.01
N SER A 817 -9.10 11.76 -35.27
CA SER A 817 -8.53 12.48 -36.41
C SER A 817 -9.34 12.28 -37.69
N LYS A 818 -9.61 13.37 -38.41
CA LYS A 818 -10.13 13.28 -39.79
C LYS A 818 -9.03 12.99 -40.82
N GLY A 819 -7.79 13.45 -40.60
CA GLY A 819 -6.66 13.27 -41.51
C GLY A 819 -5.86 11.99 -41.34
N GLY A 820 -6.19 11.16 -40.34
CA GLY A 820 -5.44 9.94 -40.02
C GLY A 820 -4.28 10.20 -39.05
N ALA A 821 -3.34 9.25 -38.94
CA ALA A 821 -2.22 9.39 -38.01
C ALA A 821 -0.87 8.88 -38.55
N VAL A 822 0.20 9.36 -37.93
CA VAL A 822 1.55 8.78 -37.97
C VAL A 822 2.02 8.66 -36.53
N ILE A 823 2.44 7.45 -36.15
CA ILE A 823 2.84 7.06 -34.81
C ILE A 823 4.25 6.49 -34.90
N ASP A 824 5.27 7.34 -34.72
CA ASP A 824 6.69 6.95 -34.91
C ASP A 824 7.38 6.52 -33.61
N ARG A 825 6.59 6.28 -32.55
CA ARG A 825 7.03 5.94 -31.19
C ARG A 825 5.91 5.27 -30.39
N ASP A 826 6.18 5.02 -29.12
CA ASP A 826 5.22 4.44 -28.18
C ASP A 826 4.14 5.46 -27.75
N VAL A 827 2.87 5.09 -27.99
CA VAL A 827 1.68 5.89 -27.71
C VAL A 827 0.61 5.01 -27.04
N GLN A 828 0.09 5.46 -25.90
CA GLN A 828 -1.04 4.84 -25.22
C GLN A 828 -2.29 5.73 -25.30
N VAL A 829 -3.39 5.20 -25.81
CA VAL A 829 -4.73 5.79 -25.73
C VAL A 829 -5.55 5.02 -24.69
N CYS A 830 -6.01 5.71 -23.65
CA CYS A 830 -6.70 5.12 -22.52
C CYS A 830 -8.19 4.85 -22.77
N LYS A 831 -8.78 5.48 -23.80
CA LYS A 831 -10.10 5.13 -24.34
C LYS A 831 -9.95 4.70 -25.82
N ASN A 832 -10.78 5.26 -26.71
CA ASN A 832 -10.89 4.85 -28.11
C ASN A 832 -9.97 5.66 -29.03
N PHE A 833 -9.53 5.05 -30.13
CA PHE A 833 -8.80 5.74 -31.21
C PHE A 833 -9.57 5.67 -32.54
N SER A 834 -9.85 6.84 -33.13
CA SER A 834 -10.75 7.00 -34.27
C SER A 834 -10.08 7.80 -35.41
N ALA A 835 -9.83 7.18 -36.56
CA ALA A 835 -9.06 7.79 -37.65
C ALA A 835 -9.74 7.64 -39.02
N LYS A 836 -10.23 8.74 -39.61
CA LYS A 836 -10.86 8.69 -40.95
C LYS A 836 -9.85 8.54 -42.09
N GLY A 837 -8.65 9.10 -41.94
CA GLY A 837 -7.53 8.90 -42.86
C GLY A 837 -6.65 7.70 -42.49
N ASN A 838 -5.62 7.45 -43.31
CA ASN A 838 -4.67 6.36 -43.09
C ASN A 838 -3.88 6.51 -41.77
N VAL A 839 -3.57 5.39 -41.13
CA VAL A 839 -2.73 5.30 -39.93
C VAL A 839 -1.44 4.56 -40.27
N SER A 840 -0.29 5.19 -40.00
CA SER A 840 1.03 4.56 -40.08
C SER A 840 1.60 4.38 -38.68
N ILE A 841 2.17 3.22 -38.39
CA ILE A 841 2.72 2.86 -37.08
C ILE A 841 4.15 2.35 -37.29
N ASN A 842 5.12 3.11 -36.77
CA ASN A 842 6.56 2.82 -36.76
C ASN A 842 7.10 2.63 -35.31
N GLY A 843 6.21 2.39 -34.35
CA GLY A 843 6.48 2.15 -32.92
C GLY A 843 5.38 1.30 -32.27
N ARG A 844 5.11 1.42 -30.97
CA ARG A 844 3.95 0.77 -30.32
C ARG A 844 2.73 1.69 -30.24
N LEU A 845 1.61 1.28 -30.83
CA LEU A 845 0.31 1.90 -30.54
C LEU A 845 -0.53 0.97 -29.66
N LEU A 846 -0.83 1.40 -28.44
CA LEU A 846 -1.72 0.72 -27.50
C LEU A 846 -3.04 1.49 -27.36
N VAL A 847 -4.17 0.87 -27.65
CA VAL A 847 -5.51 1.41 -27.47
C VAL A 847 -6.27 0.56 -26.44
N LYS A 848 -6.66 1.15 -25.31
CA LYS A 848 -7.36 0.44 -24.22
C LYS A 848 -8.87 0.27 -24.47
N GLY A 849 -9.48 1.14 -25.25
CA GLY A 849 -10.84 0.98 -25.80
C GLY A 849 -10.80 0.46 -27.24
N ASP A 850 -11.76 0.91 -28.05
CA ASP A 850 -11.92 0.49 -29.45
C ASP A 850 -10.98 1.25 -30.40
N LEU A 851 -10.53 0.56 -31.45
CA LEU A 851 -9.88 1.17 -32.62
C LEU A 851 -10.85 1.17 -33.80
N THR A 852 -11.12 2.33 -34.39
CA THR A 852 -11.85 2.44 -35.66
C THR A 852 -11.07 3.27 -36.68
N VAL A 853 -10.66 2.64 -37.79
CA VAL A 853 -9.92 3.29 -38.89
C VAL A 853 -10.66 3.11 -40.21
N TRP A 854 -11.00 4.21 -40.88
CA TRP A 854 -11.64 4.16 -42.21
C TRP A 854 -10.63 4.14 -43.36
N GLY A 855 -9.40 4.61 -43.13
CA GLY A 855 -8.28 4.46 -44.06
C GLY A 855 -7.57 3.12 -43.94
N HIS A 856 -6.43 3.02 -44.62
CA HIS A 856 -5.48 1.91 -44.46
C HIS A 856 -4.70 2.03 -43.14
N VAL A 857 -4.39 0.89 -42.52
CA VAL A 857 -3.46 0.80 -41.38
C VAL A 857 -2.19 0.10 -41.87
N LYS A 858 -1.04 0.75 -41.73
CA LYS A 858 0.28 0.18 -42.01
C LYS A 858 1.06 0.04 -40.71
N ILE A 859 1.43 -1.18 -40.34
CA ILE A 859 2.31 -1.51 -39.22
C ILE A 859 3.67 -1.89 -39.82
N GLN A 860 4.74 -1.21 -39.42
CA GLN A 860 6.06 -1.46 -39.98
C GLN A 860 6.84 -2.53 -39.19
N LYS A 861 7.92 -3.03 -39.77
CA LYS A 861 8.66 -4.18 -39.22
C LYS A 861 9.19 -3.89 -37.82
N GLY A 862 8.77 -4.70 -36.84
CA GLY A 862 9.10 -4.50 -35.41
C GLY A 862 8.20 -3.49 -34.67
N SER A 863 7.17 -2.94 -35.32
CA SER A 863 6.15 -2.10 -34.69
C SER A 863 4.98 -2.94 -34.18
N GLU A 864 4.25 -2.42 -33.19
CA GLU A 864 3.12 -3.11 -32.55
C GLU A 864 1.82 -2.30 -32.63
N LEU A 865 0.70 -2.99 -32.86
CA LEU A 865 -0.64 -2.46 -32.67
C LEU A 865 -1.41 -3.36 -31.69
N ILE A 866 -1.62 -2.87 -30.48
CA ILE A 866 -2.40 -3.54 -29.43
C ILE A 866 -3.72 -2.78 -29.27
N VAL A 867 -4.83 -3.51 -29.32
CA VAL A 867 -6.18 -2.98 -29.09
C VAL A 867 -6.88 -3.93 -28.12
N ASN A 868 -7.35 -3.41 -26.99
CA ASN A 868 -8.04 -4.21 -25.96
C ASN A 868 -9.56 -4.30 -26.22
N GLY A 869 -10.14 -3.27 -26.85
CA GLY A 869 -11.52 -3.28 -27.33
C GLY A 869 -11.66 -3.84 -28.75
N MET A 870 -12.73 -3.44 -29.44
CA MET A 870 -13.00 -3.83 -30.82
C MET A 870 -12.00 -3.20 -31.80
N ARG A 871 -11.48 -3.99 -32.75
CA ARG A 871 -10.55 -3.52 -33.78
C ARG A 871 -11.19 -3.48 -35.17
N THR A 872 -11.78 -2.35 -35.51
CA THR A 872 -12.45 -2.10 -36.80
C THR A 872 -11.53 -1.35 -37.76
N VAL A 873 -11.18 -1.97 -38.88
CA VAL A 873 -10.42 -1.34 -39.97
C VAL A 873 -11.19 -1.56 -41.27
N HIS A 874 -11.64 -0.48 -41.91
CA HIS A 874 -12.40 -0.56 -43.17
C HIS A 874 -11.50 -0.54 -44.42
N GLY A 875 -10.28 -0.02 -44.32
CA GLY A 875 -9.24 -0.15 -45.34
C GLY A 875 -8.45 -1.46 -45.20
N LYS A 876 -7.32 -1.57 -45.92
CA LYS A 876 -6.40 -2.70 -45.68
C LYS A 876 -5.64 -2.49 -44.37
N LEU A 877 -5.44 -3.59 -43.63
CA LEU A 877 -4.38 -3.72 -42.63
C LEU A 877 -3.18 -4.39 -43.30
N GLU A 878 -2.04 -3.72 -43.32
CA GLU A 878 -0.79 -4.21 -43.89
C GLU A 878 0.29 -4.22 -42.81
N GLN A 879 0.98 -5.35 -42.64
CA GLN A 879 2.11 -5.52 -41.73
C GLN A 879 3.34 -5.88 -42.56
N LEU A 880 4.45 -5.14 -42.36
CA LEU A 880 5.65 -5.14 -43.21
C LEU A 880 6.87 -5.78 -42.53
#